data_AF-A0A354FRN5-F1
#
_entry.id   AF-A0A354FRN5-F1
#
_cell.length_a   1.000
_cell.length_b   1.000
_cell.length_c   1.000
_cell.angle_alpha   90.00
_cell.angle_beta   90.00
_cell.angle_gamma   90.00
#
_symmetry.space_group_name_H-M   'P 1'
#
loop_
_entity.id
_entity.type
_entity.pdbx_description
1 polymer ?
#
loop_
_entity_poly.entity_id
_entity_poly.type
_entity_poly.pdbx_seq_one_letter_code
_entity_poly.pdbx_strand_id
1 'polypeptide(L)'
;TIPASAYEAGEMVRWYLIATTTSGESTREPPFPDLAESAQYFGTVISDPSISVDQPVMHWFVKNIGAADTRGGTRGSLYFEGQFYDNIFCRIRGQSTANWPKHKYKFDFYRGDHFRWKREAKRVEEINVNSHYRDSYVRENTIFAFLNEAGAMAPETRYLWIKRNGSNMGLFTFVEQVDEEFLERRGIDPTGSMYKAINVPATLSPTVNSSLYRKVLRKNEPYTDLRELTSGINISNPNRFEFVADAVNVPNYINVMAAMCVPFNHDQLTKNYYVYHDLDRGEWFRIAWDGDQGLPTGRTNGNENWSSPLYGDALHTQELVGGNPNPIWQNHLHAAILDNPVTREMYMRRVRTLMDEYLAIPEAGPSTTILAQGARLRYLAPIDASLESSWYLPGFDDSDWLSGTAGLGYENNPGDYLGLIETRVKPSESLPNGTSVYQRFHFNVADSPSSDLVLRMRYDDGFVAYLNGKEIARDNINGTVRYNSTASSHPDSQAINFVEFPLPGVSLIPGENVLAIQIINQSSGSSDLLCEPELVDRPGANGGYFEGLLEGFRNSIQRDVVVDQALWSGAGITNFNNGYNGVLNTSLPNRRNALFETYGPSGSGLIPQEQSTGLVINFGNIESNPESGNQDEEFIELKNPNNEAVDLSGWTISGGVELSLPPGTVIPSNSSLYLSPDVHDFRLRPASPTGREGHYVIGNYDGHLSNFTEILSLSDSDGSLISEVITEDQPSDAQRFLVISEIMYHPEEGAGEEFIEIMNISKSTTLNLGGISFTDGINYTIPAGTLLAPGNRMVISASDFKNGTALSNGGELLKLEDASRGTISEFRYDDETPWPISPDGGGTSLILKNPTLKPDPSIASNWRPSLTSGGNPGNTDAITFRGQANG
;
A
#
# COMPACT_ATOMS: atom_id res chain seq x y z
N THR A 1 -30.15 -2.17 -33.65
CA THR A 1 -30.27 -2.90 -32.36
C THR A 1 -29.86 -4.33 -32.57
N ILE A 2 -29.05 -4.88 -31.66
CA ILE A 2 -28.63 -6.29 -31.70
C ILE A 2 -29.70 -7.10 -30.95
N PRO A 3 -30.36 -8.10 -31.56
CA PRO A 3 -31.47 -8.81 -30.93
C PRO A 3 -30.97 -9.74 -29.82
N ALA A 4 -31.41 -9.51 -28.57
CA ALA A 4 -31.03 -10.34 -27.42
C ALA A 4 -31.43 -11.82 -27.59
N SER A 5 -32.52 -12.09 -28.32
CA SER A 5 -33.01 -13.46 -28.57
C SER A 5 -32.13 -14.30 -29.49
N ALA A 6 -31.07 -13.73 -30.07
CA ALA A 6 -30.13 -14.45 -30.93
C ALA A 6 -28.93 -15.04 -30.17
N TYR A 7 -28.85 -14.81 -28.86
CA TYR A 7 -27.71 -15.16 -28.04
C TYR A 7 -28.13 -15.84 -26.74
N GLU A 8 -27.31 -16.77 -26.28
CA GLU A 8 -27.47 -17.49 -25.01
C GLU A 8 -26.69 -16.82 -23.89
N ALA A 9 -27.04 -17.15 -22.64
CA ALA A 9 -26.33 -16.69 -21.45
C ALA A 9 -24.83 -17.05 -21.52
N GLY A 10 -23.97 -16.07 -21.23
CA GLY A 10 -22.51 -16.23 -21.24
C GLY A 10 -21.86 -16.16 -22.62
N GLU A 11 -22.63 -15.99 -23.71
CA GLU A 11 -22.07 -15.76 -25.03
C GLU A 11 -21.48 -14.35 -25.17
N MET A 12 -20.36 -14.27 -25.90
CA MET A 12 -19.77 -13.00 -26.30
C MET A 12 -20.45 -12.48 -27.56
N VAL A 13 -20.90 -11.23 -27.51
CA VAL A 13 -21.38 -10.49 -28.67
C VAL A 13 -20.32 -9.47 -29.05
N ARG A 14 -19.85 -9.50 -30.29
CA ARG A 14 -18.86 -8.54 -30.80
C ARG A 14 -19.30 -7.93 -32.13
N TRP A 15 -19.02 -6.66 -32.35
CA TRP A 15 -19.43 -5.93 -33.55
C TRP A 15 -18.39 -4.87 -33.95
N TYR A 16 -18.50 -4.42 -35.19
CA TYR A 16 -17.85 -3.21 -35.68
C TYR A 16 -18.87 -2.45 -36.54
N LEU A 17 -18.65 -1.16 -36.74
CA LEU A 17 -19.49 -0.31 -37.56
C LEU A 17 -18.76 0.01 -38.86
N ILE A 18 -19.49 0.04 -39.98
CA ILE A 18 -19.00 0.64 -41.24
C ILE A 18 -19.93 1.79 -41.57
N ALA A 19 -19.37 2.98 -41.81
CA ALA A 19 -20.08 4.12 -42.37
C ALA A 19 -19.62 4.31 -43.82
N THR A 20 -20.56 4.33 -44.77
CA THR A 20 -20.26 4.49 -46.20
C THR A 20 -20.92 5.76 -46.73
N THR A 21 -20.15 6.64 -47.35
CA THR A 21 -20.65 7.86 -48.00
C THR A 21 -21.42 7.51 -49.27
N THR A 22 -22.23 8.45 -49.76
CA THR A 22 -22.94 8.29 -51.04
C THR A 22 -21.99 8.19 -52.25
N SER A 23 -20.74 8.65 -52.11
CA SER A 23 -19.67 8.50 -53.11
C SER A 23 -18.95 7.14 -53.02
N GLY A 24 -19.27 6.30 -52.02
CA GLY A 24 -18.74 4.94 -51.86
C GLY A 24 -17.52 4.82 -50.93
N GLU A 25 -17.07 5.91 -50.32
CA GLU A 25 -15.97 5.88 -49.34
C GLU A 25 -16.47 5.28 -48.03
N SER A 26 -15.68 4.42 -47.39
CA SER A 26 -16.09 3.75 -46.15
C SER A 26 -15.07 3.90 -45.04
N THR A 27 -15.54 4.16 -43.82
CA THR A 27 -14.75 4.10 -42.59
C THR A 27 -15.27 3.01 -41.67
N ARG A 28 -14.41 2.52 -40.76
CA ARG A 28 -14.73 1.44 -39.81
C ARG A 28 -14.40 1.85 -38.38
N GLU A 29 -15.26 1.49 -37.45
CA GLU A 29 -15.05 1.69 -36.01
C GLU A 29 -15.24 0.37 -35.23
N PRO A 30 -14.27 -0.06 -34.40
CA PRO A 30 -12.96 0.56 -34.19
C PRO A 30 -12.08 0.48 -35.45
N PRO A 31 -11.18 1.45 -35.67
CA PRO A 31 -10.17 1.33 -36.71
C PRO A 31 -9.27 0.14 -36.38
N PHE A 32 -9.01 -0.73 -37.36
CA PHE A 32 -8.15 -1.91 -37.18
C PHE A 32 -6.93 -1.84 -38.13
N PRO A 33 -6.06 -0.83 -37.97
CA PRO A 33 -4.89 -0.64 -38.82
C PRO A 33 -3.77 -1.64 -38.51
N ASP A 34 -3.68 -2.12 -37.27
CA ASP A 34 -2.66 -3.07 -36.82
C ASP A 34 -3.31 -4.37 -36.33
N LEU A 35 -2.87 -5.50 -36.88
CA LEU A 35 -3.38 -6.83 -36.50
C LEU A 35 -3.07 -7.21 -35.05
N ALA A 36 -2.01 -6.62 -34.49
CA ALA A 36 -1.49 -6.90 -33.17
C ALA A 36 -1.84 -5.82 -32.14
N GLU A 37 -1.84 -4.55 -32.56
CA GLU A 37 -1.91 -3.37 -31.68
C GLU A 37 -3.20 -2.55 -31.87
N SER A 38 -4.30 -3.16 -32.28
CA SER A 38 -5.59 -2.48 -32.41
C SER A 38 -6.76 -3.41 -32.06
N ALA A 39 -7.81 -2.87 -31.43
CA ALA A 39 -9.06 -3.61 -31.27
C ALA A 39 -9.68 -3.88 -32.63
N GLN A 40 -10.11 -5.11 -32.85
CA GLN A 40 -10.87 -5.46 -34.04
C GLN A 40 -12.36 -5.20 -33.81
N TYR A 41 -12.90 -5.40 -32.61
CA TYR A 41 -14.33 -5.29 -32.35
C TYR A 41 -14.62 -4.52 -31.07
N PHE A 42 -15.77 -3.85 -31.03
CA PHE A 42 -16.50 -3.63 -29.78
C PHE A 42 -17.13 -4.93 -29.33
N GLY A 43 -17.52 -5.03 -28.06
CA GLY A 43 -18.18 -6.21 -27.57
C GLY A 43 -18.80 -6.10 -26.19
N THR A 44 -19.51 -7.15 -25.82
CA THR A 44 -20.09 -7.38 -24.49
C THR A 44 -20.32 -8.88 -24.29
N VAL A 45 -20.75 -9.28 -23.10
CA VAL A 45 -21.15 -10.65 -22.78
C VAL A 45 -22.60 -10.65 -22.31
N ILE A 46 -23.39 -11.61 -22.81
CA ILE A 46 -24.77 -11.80 -22.34
C ILE A 46 -24.74 -12.25 -20.89
N SER A 47 -25.47 -11.53 -20.04
CA SER A 47 -25.57 -11.82 -18.61
C SER A 47 -26.00 -13.27 -18.39
N ASP A 48 -25.26 -13.96 -17.51
CA ASP A 48 -25.54 -15.33 -17.13
C ASP A 48 -25.97 -15.35 -15.64
N PRO A 49 -27.29 -15.33 -15.36
CA PRO A 49 -27.80 -15.31 -14.00
C PRO A 49 -27.59 -16.63 -13.25
N SER A 50 -27.10 -17.69 -13.94
CA SER A 50 -26.78 -18.97 -13.30
C SER A 50 -25.43 -18.95 -12.58
N ILE A 51 -24.60 -17.93 -12.82
CA ILE A 51 -23.34 -17.76 -12.11
C ILE A 51 -23.63 -17.42 -10.65
N SER A 52 -23.32 -18.37 -9.78
CA SER A 52 -23.45 -18.25 -8.32
C SER A 52 -22.07 -18.35 -7.68
N VAL A 53 -21.24 -17.33 -7.89
CA VAL A 53 -19.92 -17.17 -7.27
C VAL A 53 -19.83 -15.80 -6.63
N ASP A 54 -19.06 -15.68 -5.56
CA ASP A 54 -18.92 -14.44 -4.80
C ASP A 54 -17.90 -13.48 -5.47
N GLN A 55 -16.94 -14.00 -6.24
CA GLN A 55 -15.91 -13.20 -6.89
C GLN A 55 -16.33 -12.60 -8.26
N PRO A 56 -15.77 -11.43 -8.65
CA PRO A 56 -15.98 -10.87 -9.99
C PRO A 56 -15.59 -11.84 -11.10
N VAL A 57 -16.44 -11.95 -12.12
CA VAL A 57 -16.24 -12.91 -13.22
C VAL A 57 -15.49 -12.28 -14.38
N MET A 58 -14.35 -12.86 -14.72
CA MET A 58 -13.59 -12.61 -15.93
C MET A 58 -13.99 -13.60 -17.02
N HIS A 59 -14.70 -13.11 -18.03
CA HIS A 59 -15.06 -13.91 -19.19
C HIS A 59 -13.97 -13.79 -20.25
N TRP A 60 -13.29 -14.88 -20.55
CA TRP A 60 -12.20 -14.95 -21.50
C TRP A 60 -12.60 -15.80 -22.72
N PHE A 61 -12.39 -15.27 -23.92
CA PHE A 61 -12.79 -15.93 -25.16
C PHE A 61 -11.59 -16.14 -26.08
N VAL A 62 -11.38 -17.38 -26.50
CA VAL A 62 -10.31 -17.76 -27.45
C VAL A 62 -10.84 -18.73 -28.50
N LYS A 63 -10.39 -18.55 -29.74
CA LYS A 63 -10.72 -19.50 -30.81
C LYS A 63 -10.03 -20.84 -30.63
N ASN A 64 -8.79 -20.85 -30.13
CA ASN A 64 -7.98 -22.06 -29.96
C ASN A 64 -7.54 -22.20 -28.50
N ILE A 65 -8.28 -23.00 -27.75
CA ILE A 65 -7.98 -23.33 -26.35
C ILE A 65 -6.59 -23.99 -26.22
N GLY A 66 -6.27 -24.94 -27.11
CA GLY A 66 -5.00 -25.65 -27.05
C GLY A 66 -3.78 -24.71 -27.21
N ALA A 67 -3.90 -23.67 -28.03
CA ALA A 67 -2.83 -22.67 -28.19
C ALA A 67 -2.70 -21.75 -26.97
N ALA A 68 -3.82 -21.39 -26.33
CA ALA A 68 -3.84 -20.62 -25.08
C ALA A 68 -3.10 -21.35 -23.94
N ASP A 69 -3.15 -22.68 -23.93
CA ASP A 69 -2.50 -23.55 -22.93
C ASP A 69 -1.02 -23.84 -23.28
N THR A 70 -0.38 -22.96 -24.06
CA THR A 70 1.05 -23.01 -24.38
C THR A 70 1.75 -21.69 -24.05
N ARG A 71 3.09 -21.71 -24.03
CA ARG A 71 3.89 -20.47 -23.94
C ARG A 71 3.81 -19.62 -25.21
N GLY A 72 3.50 -20.23 -26.35
CA GLY A 72 3.31 -19.53 -27.62
C GLY A 72 2.01 -18.71 -27.64
N GLY A 73 1.05 -19.06 -26.79
CA GLY A 73 -0.17 -18.30 -26.57
C GLY A 73 -1.11 -18.22 -27.77
N THR A 74 -2.15 -17.39 -27.63
CA THR A 74 -3.09 -17.06 -28.69
C THR A 74 -3.76 -15.71 -28.43
N ARG A 75 -4.46 -15.18 -29.42
CA ARG A 75 -5.25 -13.95 -29.28
C ARG A 75 -6.71 -14.26 -28.93
N GLY A 76 -7.32 -13.38 -28.16
CA GLY A 76 -8.69 -13.52 -27.69
C GLY A 76 -9.33 -12.19 -27.35
N SER A 77 -10.44 -12.28 -26.63
CA SER A 77 -11.15 -11.12 -26.07
C SER A 77 -11.48 -11.43 -24.60
N LEU A 78 -11.68 -10.39 -23.80
CA LEU A 78 -12.00 -10.50 -22.38
C LEU A 78 -13.11 -9.51 -22.01
N TYR A 79 -13.98 -9.91 -21.11
CA TYR A 79 -14.98 -9.03 -20.50
C TYR A 79 -14.90 -9.13 -18.99
N PHE A 80 -14.78 -7.99 -18.33
CA PHE A 80 -14.64 -7.89 -16.88
C PHE A 80 -15.22 -6.58 -16.36
N GLU A 81 -16.03 -6.66 -15.31
CA GLU A 81 -16.66 -5.51 -14.61
C GLU A 81 -17.25 -4.44 -15.54
N GLY A 82 -17.97 -4.86 -16.59
CA GLY A 82 -18.64 -3.95 -17.53
C GLY A 82 -17.79 -3.51 -18.71
N GLN A 83 -16.53 -3.93 -18.80
CA GLN A 83 -15.60 -3.51 -19.85
C GLN A 83 -15.23 -4.67 -20.77
N PHE A 84 -15.16 -4.40 -22.07
CA PHE A 84 -14.76 -5.35 -23.10
C PHE A 84 -13.41 -4.98 -23.67
N TYR A 85 -12.50 -5.95 -23.64
CA TYR A 85 -11.14 -5.83 -24.14
C TYR A 85 -10.97 -6.79 -25.31
N ASP A 86 -10.67 -6.25 -26.49
CA ASP A 86 -10.47 -7.06 -27.68
C ASP A 86 -8.99 -7.24 -28.02
N ASN A 87 -8.71 -8.24 -28.85
CA ASN A 87 -7.39 -8.50 -29.39
C ASN A 87 -6.27 -8.69 -28.33
N ILE A 88 -6.64 -9.18 -27.15
CA ILE A 88 -5.68 -9.46 -26.08
C ILE A 88 -4.83 -10.68 -26.41
N PHE A 89 -3.57 -10.69 -25.99
CA PHE A 89 -2.69 -11.84 -26.13
C PHE A 89 -2.58 -12.61 -24.81
N CYS A 90 -2.88 -13.90 -24.84
CA CYS A 90 -2.91 -14.75 -23.64
C CYS A 90 -1.99 -15.97 -23.79
N ARG A 91 -1.29 -16.33 -22.71
CA ARG A 91 -0.38 -17.49 -22.67
C ARG A 91 -0.23 -18.05 -21.26
N ILE A 92 0.25 -19.29 -21.15
CA ILE A 92 0.63 -19.83 -19.84
C ILE A 92 1.88 -19.13 -19.29
N ARG A 93 1.96 -19.03 -17.96
CA ARG A 93 3.12 -18.49 -17.23
C ARG A 93 3.64 -19.47 -16.17
N GLY A 94 4.71 -19.06 -15.48
CA GLY A 94 5.43 -19.90 -14.52
C GLY A 94 6.50 -20.77 -15.17
N GLN A 95 7.41 -21.35 -14.38
CA GLN A 95 8.47 -22.26 -14.85
C GLN A 95 8.07 -23.71 -14.59
N SER A 96 8.33 -24.20 -13.38
CA SER A 96 7.94 -25.55 -12.91
C SER A 96 6.43 -25.78 -12.88
N THR A 97 5.65 -24.70 -12.85
CA THR A 97 4.19 -24.70 -12.72
C THR A 97 3.44 -24.66 -14.04
N ALA A 98 4.15 -24.47 -15.16
CA ALA A 98 3.54 -24.27 -16.49
C ALA A 98 2.68 -25.46 -16.93
N ASN A 99 3.02 -26.67 -16.51
CA ASN A 99 2.36 -27.92 -16.91
C ASN A 99 1.31 -28.41 -15.90
N TRP A 100 0.92 -27.59 -14.93
CA TRP A 100 -0.15 -27.96 -14.00
C TRP A 100 -1.49 -28.08 -14.74
N PRO A 101 -2.37 -29.05 -14.39
CA PRO A 101 -3.69 -29.19 -14.98
C PRO A 101 -4.50 -27.89 -14.98
N LYS A 102 -4.41 -27.13 -13.88
CA LYS A 102 -4.94 -25.78 -13.79
C LYS A 102 -3.79 -24.77 -13.94
N HIS A 103 -3.58 -24.31 -15.17
CA HIS A 103 -2.46 -23.43 -15.53
C HIS A 103 -2.57 -22.04 -14.88
N LYS A 104 -1.43 -21.38 -14.68
CA LYS A 104 -1.35 -19.93 -14.44
C LYS A 104 -1.29 -19.23 -15.80
N TYR A 105 -1.97 -18.08 -15.98
CA TYR A 105 -1.99 -17.35 -17.25
C TYR A 105 -1.47 -15.94 -17.13
N LYS A 106 -1.06 -15.41 -18.27
CA LYS A 106 -0.63 -14.04 -18.46
C LYS A 106 -1.40 -13.45 -19.64
N PHE A 107 -1.86 -12.22 -19.49
CA PHE A 107 -2.57 -11.48 -20.53
C PHE A 107 -1.87 -10.16 -20.80
N ASP A 108 -1.57 -9.91 -22.06
CA ASP A 108 -1.02 -8.65 -22.56
C ASP A 108 -2.13 -7.93 -23.35
N PHE A 109 -2.39 -6.69 -23.01
CA PHE A 109 -3.37 -5.81 -23.63
C PHE A 109 -2.67 -4.91 -24.65
N TYR A 110 -3.35 -4.53 -25.73
CA TYR A 110 -2.73 -3.63 -26.71
C TYR A 110 -2.73 -2.19 -26.16
N ARG A 111 -1.80 -1.36 -26.64
CA ARG A 111 -1.50 -0.03 -26.07
C ARG A 111 -2.68 0.95 -25.99
N GLY A 112 -3.73 0.74 -26.77
CA GLY A 112 -4.89 1.63 -26.83
C GLY A 112 -6.01 1.32 -25.83
N ASP A 113 -5.97 0.18 -25.14
CA ASP A 113 -6.99 -0.20 -24.14
C ASP A 113 -6.44 -1.12 -23.05
N HIS A 114 -5.66 -0.51 -22.14
CA HIS A 114 -5.07 -1.17 -20.97
C HIS A 114 -6.16 -1.69 -20.00
N PHE A 115 -5.88 -2.74 -19.24
CA PHE A 115 -6.84 -3.40 -18.37
C PHE A 115 -7.13 -2.62 -17.09
N ARG A 116 -8.41 -2.48 -16.73
CA ARG A 116 -8.84 -1.97 -15.43
C ARG A 116 -9.19 -3.12 -14.49
N TRP A 117 -8.30 -3.41 -13.54
CA TRP A 117 -8.44 -4.54 -12.61
C TRP A 117 -9.19 -4.20 -11.31
N LYS A 118 -9.28 -2.92 -10.94
CA LYS A 118 -10.17 -2.37 -9.91
C LYS A 118 -10.64 -0.97 -10.32
N ARG A 119 -11.83 -0.56 -9.88
CA ARG A 119 -12.52 0.68 -10.35
C ARG A 119 -11.65 1.94 -10.25
N GLU A 120 -10.93 2.08 -9.13
CA GLU A 120 -10.12 3.25 -8.80
C GLU A 120 -8.63 3.09 -9.20
N ALA A 121 -8.23 1.97 -9.80
CA ALA A 121 -6.85 1.80 -10.25
C ALA A 121 -6.63 2.43 -11.62
N LYS A 122 -5.38 2.91 -11.81
CA LYS A 122 -4.80 3.08 -13.14
C LYS A 122 -4.92 1.77 -13.93
N ARG A 123 -5.12 1.91 -15.24
CA ARG A 123 -5.14 0.76 -16.15
C ARG A 123 -3.73 0.23 -16.34
N VAL A 124 -3.60 -1.08 -16.59
CA VAL A 124 -2.31 -1.78 -16.73
C VAL A 124 -2.22 -2.50 -18.07
N GLU A 125 -1.04 -2.48 -18.70
CA GLU A 125 -0.83 -3.15 -19.99
C GLU A 125 -0.81 -4.68 -19.88
N GLU A 126 -0.50 -5.21 -18.70
CA GLU A 126 -0.19 -6.62 -18.51
C GLU A 126 -0.67 -7.14 -17.16
N ILE A 127 -1.24 -8.34 -17.13
CA ILE A 127 -1.72 -8.95 -15.89
C ILE A 127 -1.31 -10.41 -15.77
N ASN A 128 -1.15 -10.86 -14.52
CA ASN A 128 -0.94 -12.26 -14.20
C ASN A 128 -2.16 -12.82 -13.47
N VAL A 129 -2.52 -14.07 -13.74
CA VAL A 129 -3.49 -14.82 -12.93
C VAL A 129 -2.92 -16.16 -12.46
N ASN A 130 -3.03 -16.43 -11.16
CA ASN A 130 -2.52 -17.62 -10.48
C ASN A 130 -3.66 -18.58 -10.10
N SER A 131 -3.44 -19.88 -10.26
CA SER A 131 -4.50 -20.90 -10.26
C SER A 131 -4.80 -21.58 -8.93
N HIS A 132 -4.04 -21.30 -7.86
CA HIS A 132 -4.13 -22.00 -6.56
C HIS A 132 -4.05 -23.54 -6.65
N TYR A 133 -3.50 -24.08 -7.74
CA TYR A 133 -3.52 -25.53 -7.94
C TYR A 133 -2.72 -26.29 -6.88
N ARG A 134 -1.55 -25.74 -6.48
CA ARG A 134 -0.76 -26.23 -5.35
C ARG A 134 -0.67 -25.25 -4.19
N ASP A 135 -0.99 -23.99 -4.44
CA ASP A 135 -1.04 -22.98 -3.40
C ASP A 135 -2.41 -23.04 -2.71
N SER A 136 -2.44 -23.06 -1.38
CA SER A 136 -3.63 -23.28 -0.55
C SER A 136 -4.64 -22.11 -0.56
N TYR A 137 -4.78 -21.44 -1.70
CA TYR A 137 -5.59 -20.25 -1.97
C TYR A 137 -5.16 -18.97 -1.23
N VAL A 138 -4.65 -19.08 0.00
CA VAL A 138 -4.43 -17.91 0.86
C VAL A 138 -2.98 -17.45 0.97
N ARG A 139 -1.96 -18.31 0.77
CA ARG A 139 -0.59 -17.98 1.18
C ARG A 139 0.01 -16.83 0.38
N GLU A 140 0.06 -16.91 -0.95
CA GLU A 140 0.65 -15.83 -1.77
C GLU A 140 -0.07 -14.49 -1.55
N ASN A 141 -1.41 -14.52 -1.46
CA ASN A 141 -2.22 -13.33 -1.16
C ASN A 141 -1.91 -12.76 0.23
N THR A 142 -1.75 -13.62 1.25
CA THR A 142 -1.37 -13.23 2.62
C THR A 142 0.01 -12.60 2.65
N ILE A 143 0.98 -13.19 1.96
CA ILE A 143 2.34 -12.67 1.89
C ILE A 143 2.35 -11.30 1.22
N PHE A 144 1.72 -11.15 0.05
CA PHE A 144 1.73 -9.86 -0.64
C PHE A 144 0.92 -8.78 0.09
N ALA A 145 -0.20 -9.11 0.73
CA ALA A 145 -0.94 -8.17 1.57
C ALA A 145 -0.08 -7.69 2.74
N PHE A 146 0.53 -8.62 3.49
CA PHE A 146 1.42 -8.29 4.60
C PHE A 146 2.64 -7.47 4.15
N LEU A 147 3.26 -7.80 3.02
CA LEU A 147 4.41 -7.04 2.53
C LEU A 147 4.05 -5.60 2.20
N ASN A 148 2.92 -5.36 1.53
CA ASN A 148 2.46 -4.00 1.26
C ASN A 148 2.11 -3.27 2.57
N GLU A 149 1.48 -3.94 3.54
CA GLU A 149 1.16 -3.36 4.86
C GLU A 149 2.43 -2.97 5.63
N ALA A 150 3.45 -3.82 5.64
CA ALA A 150 4.76 -3.55 6.23
C ALA A 150 5.58 -2.49 5.46
N GLY A 151 5.04 -1.91 4.39
CA GLY A 151 5.68 -0.89 3.56
C GLY A 151 6.73 -1.43 2.58
N ALA A 152 6.76 -2.73 2.32
CA ALA A 152 7.64 -3.34 1.34
C ALA A 152 6.99 -3.31 -0.05
N MET A 153 7.79 -2.98 -1.08
CA MET A 153 7.29 -2.99 -2.45
C MET A 153 6.94 -4.41 -2.92
N ALA A 154 5.65 -4.72 -3.01
CA ALA A 154 5.14 -6.01 -3.46
C ALA A 154 3.91 -5.84 -4.37
N PRO A 155 3.64 -6.79 -5.29
CA PRO A 155 2.43 -6.79 -6.11
C PRO A 155 1.15 -6.72 -5.28
N GLU A 156 0.15 -5.98 -5.75
CA GLU A 156 -1.22 -6.12 -5.25
C GLU A 156 -1.89 -7.38 -5.81
N THR A 157 -2.86 -7.93 -5.08
CA THR A 157 -3.60 -9.14 -5.48
C THR A 157 -5.11 -8.97 -5.35
N ARG A 158 -5.87 -9.70 -6.19
CA ARG A 158 -7.34 -9.73 -6.13
C ARG A 158 -7.86 -11.09 -6.58
N TYR A 159 -8.78 -11.70 -5.84
CA TYR A 159 -9.46 -12.89 -6.33
C TYR A 159 -10.43 -12.58 -7.46
N LEU A 160 -10.56 -13.50 -8.40
CA LEU A 160 -11.52 -13.44 -9.50
C LEU A 160 -11.93 -14.84 -9.94
N TRP A 161 -13.12 -14.95 -10.53
CA TRP A 161 -13.58 -16.19 -11.15
C TRP A 161 -13.36 -16.14 -12.66
N ILE A 162 -12.75 -17.17 -13.25
CA ILE A 162 -12.53 -17.21 -14.70
C ILE A 162 -13.51 -18.16 -15.38
N LYS A 163 -14.19 -17.68 -16.42
CA LYS A 163 -14.87 -18.51 -17.42
C LYS A 163 -14.16 -18.40 -18.76
N ARG A 164 -13.83 -19.52 -19.40
CA ARG A 164 -13.26 -19.57 -20.76
C ARG A 164 -14.25 -20.16 -21.74
N ASN A 165 -14.60 -19.40 -22.78
CA ASN A 165 -15.59 -19.79 -23.78
C ASN A 165 -16.90 -20.31 -23.14
N GLY A 166 -17.38 -19.64 -22.09
CA GLY A 166 -18.57 -20.03 -21.34
C GLY A 166 -18.36 -21.12 -20.27
N SER A 167 -17.26 -21.87 -20.31
CA SER A 167 -16.95 -22.93 -19.34
C SER A 167 -16.21 -22.41 -18.11
N ASN A 168 -16.55 -22.91 -16.92
CA ASN A 168 -15.84 -22.56 -15.69
C ASN A 168 -14.38 -23.05 -15.75
N MET A 169 -13.44 -22.15 -15.46
CA MET A 169 -12.05 -22.49 -15.14
C MET A 169 -11.81 -22.44 -13.63
N GLY A 170 -12.61 -21.68 -12.90
CA GLY A 170 -12.62 -21.67 -11.46
C GLY A 170 -12.05 -20.40 -10.83
N LEU A 171 -11.63 -20.50 -9.57
CA LEU A 171 -11.11 -19.40 -8.77
C LEU A 171 -9.62 -19.15 -9.05
N PHE A 172 -9.26 -17.89 -9.28
CA PHE A 172 -7.88 -17.45 -9.52
C PHE A 172 -7.59 -16.18 -8.71
N THR A 173 -6.31 -15.86 -8.59
CA THR A 173 -5.84 -14.56 -8.10
C THR A 173 -5.22 -13.79 -9.26
N PHE A 174 -5.73 -12.59 -9.52
CA PHE A 174 -4.98 -11.53 -10.20
C PHE A 174 -3.75 -11.17 -9.34
N VAL A 175 -2.58 -11.15 -9.98
CA VAL A 175 -1.34 -10.63 -9.39
C VAL A 175 -0.85 -9.51 -10.30
N GLU A 176 -0.67 -8.34 -9.72
CA GLU A 176 -0.13 -7.18 -10.41
C GLU A 176 1.21 -7.51 -11.10
N GLN A 177 1.40 -6.97 -12.29
CA GLN A 177 2.69 -7.02 -12.95
C GLN A 177 3.63 -5.96 -12.33
N VAL A 178 4.92 -6.28 -12.24
CA VAL A 178 5.94 -5.31 -11.81
C VAL A 178 6.60 -4.78 -13.09
N ASP A 179 6.25 -3.56 -13.43
CA ASP A 179 6.56 -2.81 -14.66
C ASP A 179 6.52 -1.29 -14.37
N GLU A 180 6.44 -0.45 -15.40
CA GLU A 180 6.35 1.01 -15.26
C GLU A 180 5.11 1.46 -14.47
N GLU A 181 3.93 0.90 -14.72
CA GLU A 181 2.72 1.30 -13.97
C GLU A 181 2.77 0.91 -12.48
N PHE A 182 3.48 -0.17 -12.14
CA PHE A 182 3.76 -0.53 -10.74
C PHE A 182 4.55 0.56 -10.00
N LEU A 183 5.56 1.13 -10.67
CA LEU A 183 6.44 2.18 -10.11
C LEU A 183 5.68 3.51 -10.01
N GLU A 184 5.02 3.91 -11.10
CA GLU A 184 4.25 5.17 -11.12
C GLU A 184 3.16 5.21 -10.05
N ARG A 185 2.49 4.08 -9.77
CA ARG A 185 1.45 4.04 -8.73
C ARG A 185 2.02 4.27 -7.33
N ARG A 186 3.32 4.05 -7.14
CA ARG A 186 4.04 4.24 -5.88
C ARG A 186 4.83 5.55 -5.83
N GLY A 187 4.64 6.44 -6.81
CA GLY A 187 5.37 7.70 -6.89
C GLY A 187 6.86 7.52 -7.19
N ILE A 188 7.24 6.39 -7.79
CA ILE A 188 8.62 6.12 -8.21
C ILE A 188 8.72 6.41 -9.70
N ASP A 189 9.75 7.15 -10.10
CA ASP A 189 10.04 7.40 -11.51
C ASP A 189 10.18 6.07 -12.26
N PRO A 190 9.49 5.84 -13.39
CA PRO A 190 9.60 4.59 -14.15
C PRO A 190 10.71 4.60 -15.22
N THR A 191 11.55 5.64 -15.34
CA THR A 191 12.52 5.74 -16.45
C THR A 191 13.83 4.97 -16.24
N GLY A 192 14.02 4.42 -15.04
CA GLY A 192 15.20 3.67 -14.66
C GLY A 192 15.32 2.27 -15.25
N SER A 193 16.30 1.51 -14.75
CA SER A 193 16.55 0.12 -15.18
C SER A 193 15.92 -0.87 -14.21
N MET A 194 15.21 -1.88 -14.73
CA MET A 194 14.64 -2.94 -13.89
C MET A 194 15.03 -4.34 -14.36
N TYR A 195 15.37 -5.21 -13.41
CA TYR A 195 15.80 -6.58 -13.65
C TYR A 195 15.03 -7.55 -12.77
N LYS A 196 14.42 -8.57 -13.38
CA LYS A 196 13.82 -9.69 -12.67
C LYS A 196 14.82 -10.83 -12.52
N ALA A 197 15.05 -11.30 -11.30
CA ALA A 197 15.81 -12.52 -11.04
C ALA A 197 14.93 -13.75 -11.34
N ILE A 198 15.30 -14.54 -12.36
CA ILE A 198 14.42 -15.56 -12.95
C ILE A 198 14.93 -17.00 -12.81
N ASN A 199 16.19 -17.21 -12.40
CA ASN A 199 16.76 -18.55 -12.28
C ASN A 199 17.86 -18.59 -11.21
N VAL A 200 18.08 -19.77 -10.64
CA VAL A 200 19.12 -20.00 -9.62
C VAL A 200 20.49 -20.15 -10.29
N PRO A 201 21.59 -19.56 -9.76
CA PRO A 201 21.67 -18.67 -8.60
C PRO A 201 21.75 -17.19 -9.01
N ALA A 202 20.62 -16.52 -9.22
CA ALA A 202 20.56 -15.06 -9.38
C ALA A 202 20.75 -14.39 -8.01
N THR A 203 21.98 -14.42 -7.50
CA THR A 203 22.35 -14.01 -6.13
C THR A 203 23.01 -12.63 -6.04
N LEU A 204 22.88 -11.80 -7.08
CA LEU A 204 23.65 -10.56 -7.26
C LEU A 204 25.18 -10.77 -7.19
N SER A 205 25.65 -11.94 -7.64
CA SER A 205 27.08 -12.17 -7.87
C SER A 205 27.58 -11.45 -9.13
N PRO A 206 28.91 -11.32 -9.34
CA PRO A 206 29.47 -10.73 -10.56
C PRO A 206 29.07 -11.42 -11.88
N THR A 207 28.39 -12.58 -11.80
CA THR A 207 27.86 -13.28 -12.97
C THR A 207 26.50 -12.70 -13.37
N VAL A 208 26.51 -11.67 -14.22
CA VAL A 208 25.29 -11.01 -14.73
C VAL A 208 25.06 -11.36 -16.20
N ASN A 209 23.93 -12.03 -16.48
CA ASN A 209 23.52 -12.44 -17.83
C ASN A 209 22.01 -12.68 -17.94
N SER A 210 21.51 -12.81 -19.17
CA SER A 210 20.10 -12.97 -19.50
C SER A 210 19.46 -14.30 -19.05
N SER A 211 20.26 -15.31 -18.69
CA SER A 211 19.74 -16.57 -18.15
C SER A 211 19.37 -16.49 -16.67
N LEU A 212 19.95 -15.52 -15.95
CA LEU A 212 19.71 -15.27 -14.52
C LEU A 212 18.80 -14.07 -14.30
N TYR A 213 19.02 -12.99 -15.06
CA TYR A 213 18.28 -11.74 -14.94
C TYR A 213 17.59 -11.40 -16.24
N ARG A 214 16.27 -11.20 -16.19
CA ARG A 214 15.50 -10.67 -17.31
C ARG A 214 15.36 -9.17 -17.15
N LYS A 215 15.87 -8.41 -18.12
CA LYS A 215 15.65 -6.96 -18.18
C LYS A 215 14.18 -6.67 -18.50
N VAL A 216 13.52 -5.92 -17.62
CA VAL A 216 12.09 -5.57 -17.69
C VAL A 216 11.92 -4.19 -18.29
N LEU A 217 12.66 -3.21 -17.80
CA LEU A 217 12.72 -1.86 -18.37
C LEU A 217 14.04 -1.67 -19.12
N ARG A 218 14.07 -0.76 -20.11
CA ARG A 218 15.25 -0.49 -20.95
C ARG A 218 15.79 -1.77 -21.64
N LYS A 219 14.86 -2.60 -22.14
CA LYS A 219 15.09 -3.99 -22.63
C LYS A 219 16.23 -4.15 -23.65
N ASN A 220 16.55 -3.11 -24.41
CA ASN A 220 17.56 -3.13 -25.48
C ASN A 220 18.97 -2.70 -25.03
N GLU A 221 19.13 -2.26 -23.79
CA GLU A 221 20.40 -1.74 -23.26
C GLU A 221 21.23 -2.84 -22.56
N PRO A 222 22.56 -2.68 -22.51
CA PRO A 222 23.42 -3.62 -21.79
C PRO A 222 23.15 -3.64 -20.28
N TYR A 223 23.67 -4.66 -19.60
CA TYR A 223 23.55 -4.87 -18.14
C TYR A 223 24.70 -4.16 -17.38
N THR A 224 25.16 -3.00 -17.85
CA THR A 224 26.35 -2.30 -17.30
C THR A 224 26.15 -1.87 -15.86
N ASP A 225 25.03 -1.20 -15.59
CA ASP A 225 24.58 -0.77 -14.26
C ASP A 225 24.47 -1.94 -13.26
N LEU A 226 23.82 -3.05 -13.64
CA LEU A 226 23.70 -4.22 -12.76
C LEU A 226 25.07 -4.85 -12.48
N ARG A 227 26.00 -4.84 -13.46
CA ARG A 227 27.38 -5.30 -13.23
C ARG A 227 28.12 -4.40 -12.26
N GLU A 228 27.93 -3.08 -12.35
CA GLU A 228 28.50 -2.11 -11.40
C GLU A 228 27.99 -2.36 -9.98
N LEU A 229 26.66 -2.54 -9.80
CA LEU A 229 26.07 -2.94 -8.52
C LEU A 229 26.74 -4.20 -7.97
N THR A 230 26.74 -5.30 -8.74
CA THR A 230 27.27 -6.59 -8.28
C THR A 230 28.78 -6.57 -7.98
N SER A 231 29.53 -5.66 -8.62
CA SER A 231 30.95 -5.43 -8.32
C SER A 231 31.11 -4.63 -7.04
N GLY A 232 30.31 -3.57 -6.85
CA GLY A 232 30.37 -2.69 -5.68
C GLY A 232 29.99 -3.39 -4.37
N ILE A 233 28.99 -4.27 -4.40
CA ILE A 233 28.53 -5.02 -3.20
C ILE A 233 29.39 -6.27 -2.91
N ASN A 234 30.34 -6.59 -3.79
CA ASN A 234 31.11 -7.82 -3.67
C ASN A 234 31.98 -7.81 -2.41
N ILE A 235 32.12 -8.97 -1.74
CA ILE A 235 32.99 -9.10 -0.55
C ILE A 235 34.47 -8.78 -0.84
N SER A 236 34.89 -8.86 -2.10
CA SER A 236 36.25 -8.46 -2.51
C SER A 236 36.44 -6.95 -2.69
N ASN A 237 35.36 -6.15 -2.70
CA ASN A 237 35.47 -4.69 -2.72
C ASN A 237 35.83 -4.18 -1.31
N PRO A 238 36.98 -3.52 -1.11
CA PRO A 238 37.35 -2.99 0.21
C PRO A 238 36.43 -1.86 0.68
N ASN A 239 35.75 -1.16 -0.25
CA ASN A 239 34.84 -0.05 0.04
C ASN A 239 33.36 -0.46 -0.12
N ARG A 240 33.05 -1.75 0.11
CA ARG A 240 31.72 -2.30 -0.17
C ARG A 240 30.63 -1.62 0.67
N PHE A 241 30.93 -1.23 1.90
CA PHE A 241 29.92 -0.70 2.81
C PHE A 241 29.59 0.76 2.50
N GLU A 242 30.60 1.55 2.16
CA GLU A 242 30.46 2.90 1.62
C GLU A 242 29.67 2.84 0.30
N PHE A 243 30.00 1.89 -0.58
CA PHE A 243 29.23 1.69 -1.82
C PHE A 243 27.76 1.33 -1.54
N VAL A 244 27.47 0.48 -0.55
CA VAL A 244 26.09 0.15 -0.20
C VAL A 244 25.34 1.38 0.34
N ALA A 245 25.97 2.20 1.18
CA ALA A 245 25.35 3.44 1.67
C ALA A 245 25.08 4.46 0.54
N ASP A 246 25.95 4.49 -0.48
CA ASP A 246 25.84 5.42 -1.61
C ASP A 246 24.93 4.95 -2.75
N ALA A 247 24.83 3.64 -2.99
CA ALA A 247 24.19 3.11 -4.18
C ALA A 247 22.89 2.34 -3.90
N VAL A 248 22.59 2.00 -2.66
CA VAL A 248 21.39 1.22 -2.31
C VAL A 248 20.48 2.08 -1.48
N ASN A 249 19.18 2.09 -1.79
CA ASN A 249 18.19 2.62 -0.88
C ASN A 249 18.09 1.68 0.34
N VAL A 250 18.90 1.96 1.37
CA VAL A 250 19.07 1.09 2.53
C VAL A 250 17.75 0.89 3.30
N PRO A 251 16.91 1.91 3.55
CA PRO A 251 15.61 1.72 4.16
C PRO A 251 14.73 0.73 3.40
N ASN A 252 14.59 0.90 2.07
CA ASN A 252 13.84 -0.03 1.25
C ASN A 252 14.37 -1.47 1.36
N TYR A 253 15.68 -1.65 1.22
CA TYR A 253 16.26 -2.99 1.24
C TYR A 253 16.09 -3.67 2.60
N ILE A 254 16.38 -2.95 3.69
CA ILE A 254 16.20 -3.43 5.06
C ILE A 254 14.73 -3.78 5.31
N ASN A 255 13.80 -2.94 4.89
CA ASN A 255 12.37 -3.18 5.08
C ASN A 255 11.91 -4.43 4.32
N VAL A 256 12.24 -4.55 3.04
CA VAL A 256 11.88 -5.74 2.24
C VAL A 256 12.49 -7.00 2.86
N MET A 257 13.73 -6.93 3.32
CA MET A 257 14.43 -8.05 3.96
C MET A 257 13.76 -8.47 5.27
N ALA A 258 13.45 -7.51 6.14
CA ALA A 258 12.80 -7.75 7.44
C ALA A 258 11.37 -8.24 7.26
N ALA A 259 10.59 -7.61 6.38
CA ALA A 259 9.24 -8.05 6.08
C ALA A 259 9.25 -9.48 5.54
N MET A 260 10.16 -9.83 4.64
CA MET A 260 10.23 -11.21 4.14
C MET A 260 10.67 -12.25 5.16
N CYS A 261 11.47 -11.83 6.14
CA CYS A 261 11.85 -12.65 7.28
C CYS A 261 10.61 -13.02 8.10
N VAL A 262 9.74 -12.07 8.46
CA VAL A 262 8.62 -12.31 9.38
C VAL A 262 7.75 -13.54 9.02
N PRO A 263 7.19 -13.69 7.81
CA PRO A 263 6.35 -14.82 7.44
C PRO A 263 7.14 -16.00 6.84
N PHE A 264 8.48 -15.99 6.96
CA PHE A 264 9.36 -17.03 6.42
C PHE A 264 9.26 -17.15 4.89
N ASN A 265 9.52 -16.07 4.13
CA ASN A 265 9.55 -16.14 2.67
C ASN A 265 10.99 -16.05 2.13
N HIS A 266 11.72 -17.16 2.10
CA HIS A 266 13.17 -17.16 1.83
C HIS A 266 13.59 -17.60 0.41
N ASP A 267 12.67 -18.01 -0.47
CA ASP A 267 13.01 -18.45 -1.86
C ASP A 267 13.55 -17.30 -2.75
N GLN A 268 13.58 -16.08 -2.22
CA GLN A 268 14.01 -14.88 -2.92
C GLN A 268 15.51 -14.57 -2.87
N LEU A 269 16.31 -15.36 -2.15
CA LEU A 269 17.77 -15.14 -2.12
C LEU A 269 18.41 -15.37 -3.49
N THR A 270 17.87 -16.32 -4.28
CA THR A 270 18.53 -16.88 -5.46
C THR A 270 17.75 -16.69 -6.78
N LYS A 271 16.55 -16.13 -6.71
CA LYS A 271 15.61 -15.81 -7.81
C LYS A 271 14.41 -15.09 -7.19
N ASN A 272 13.32 -14.85 -7.91
CA ASN A 272 12.03 -14.42 -7.32
C ASN A 272 12.08 -13.05 -6.62
N TYR A 273 12.75 -12.10 -7.26
CA TYR A 273 12.71 -10.69 -6.89
C TYR A 273 12.96 -9.81 -8.12
N TYR A 274 12.76 -8.50 -7.96
CA TYR A 274 13.28 -7.51 -8.89
C TYR A 274 14.27 -6.59 -8.18
N VAL A 275 15.23 -6.07 -8.95
CA VAL A 275 16.02 -4.91 -8.57
C VAL A 275 15.76 -3.79 -9.57
N TYR A 276 15.55 -2.60 -9.04
CA TYR A 276 15.27 -1.38 -9.80
C TYR A 276 16.37 -0.36 -9.52
N HIS A 277 16.90 0.29 -10.55
CA HIS A 277 17.87 1.36 -10.45
C HIS A 277 17.20 2.66 -10.87
N ASP A 278 16.94 3.50 -9.89
CA ASP A 278 16.45 4.86 -10.06
C ASP A 278 17.63 5.73 -10.53
N LEU A 279 17.54 6.25 -11.76
CA LEU A 279 18.65 6.96 -12.39
C LEU A 279 18.79 8.41 -11.90
N ASP A 280 17.68 9.00 -11.44
CA ASP A 280 17.67 10.36 -10.92
C ASP A 280 18.32 10.37 -9.53
N ARG A 281 17.95 9.40 -8.68
CA ARG A 281 18.53 9.25 -7.33
C ARG A 281 19.90 8.57 -7.32
N GLY A 282 20.21 7.81 -8.36
CA GLY A 282 21.37 6.91 -8.40
C GLY A 282 21.28 5.77 -7.38
N GLU A 283 20.06 5.34 -7.02
CA GLU A 283 19.82 4.34 -5.97
C GLU A 283 19.20 3.03 -6.50
N TRP A 284 19.61 1.93 -5.90
CA TRP A 284 19.04 0.60 -6.14
C TRP A 284 17.99 0.24 -5.11
N PHE A 285 16.83 -0.18 -5.59
CA PHE A 285 15.70 -0.68 -4.82
C PHE A 285 15.51 -2.17 -5.02
N ARG A 286 14.91 -2.81 -4.02
CA ARG A 286 14.47 -4.20 -4.02
C ARG A 286 12.94 -4.27 -4.07
N ILE A 287 12.42 -5.15 -4.92
CA ILE A 287 10.98 -5.40 -5.04
C ILE A 287 10.71 -6.89 -4.87
N ALA A 288 9.75 -7.21 -4.03
CA ALA A 288 9.29 -8.54 -3.71
C ALA A 288 8.63 -9.25 -4.91
N TRP A 289 8.79 -10.56 -5.00
CA TRP A 289 8.05 -11.38 -5.96
C TRP A 289 7.91 -12.84 -5.48
N ASP A 290 6.91 -13.55 -6.01
CA ASP A 290 6.63 -14.98 -5.76
C ASP A 290 6.52 -15.33 -4.26
N GLY A 291 5.39 -14.98 -3.64
CA GLY A 291 5.13 -15.21 -2.22
C GLY A 291 4.67 -16.63 -1.86
N ASP A 292 4.64 -17.57 -2.81
CA ASP A 292 3.99 -18.87 -2.63
C ASP A 292 4.77 -19.88 -1.77
N GLN A 293 6.02 -19.58 -1.41
CA GLN A 293 6.84 -20.35 -0.46
C GLN A 293 6.79 -19.80 0.99
N GLY A 294 6.18 -18.64 1.21
CA GLY A 294 5.94 -18.12 2.55
C GLY A 294 4.94 -18.98 3.34
N LEU A 295 5.01 -18.89 4.68
CA LEU A 295 4.12 -19.60 5.63
C LEU A 295 3.95 -21.10 5.29
N PRO A 296 5.03 -21.89 5.35
CA PRO A 296 5.00 -23.28 4.91
C PRO A 296 4.24 -24.20 5.86
N THR A 297 3.39 -25.07 5.31
CA THR A 297 2.42 -25.88 6.09
C THR A 297 2.90 -27.31 6.41
N GLY A 298 4.13 -27.68 6.06
CA GLY A 298 4.66 -29.05 6.20
C GLY A 298 5.56 -29.27 7.42
N ARG A 299 5.42 -30.41 8.11
CA ARG A 299 6.24 -30.79 9.29
C ARG A 299 7.76 -30.89 9.03
N THR A 300 8.18 -31.11 7.79
CA THR A 300 9.59 -31.33 7.42
C THR A 300 10.37 -30.05 7.12
N ASN A 301 9.73 -28.88 7.16
CA ASN A 301 10.43 -27.60 7.02
C ASN A 301 11.09 -27.14 8.34
N GLY A 302 11.03 -27.97 9.39
CA GLY A 302 11.74 -27.81 10.65
C GLY A 302 13.19 -28.32 10.65
N ASN A 303 13.79 -28.60 9.49
CA ASN A 303 15.25 -28.74 9.42
C ASN A 303 15.85 -27.35 9.70
N GLU A 304 16.46 -27.21 10.87
CA GLU A 304 16.87 -26.01 11.63
C GLU A 304 17.68 -24.91 10.89
N ASN A 305 17.85 -24.97 9.57
CA ASN A 305 18.69 -24.02 8.82
C ASN A 305 17.95 -22.82 8.21
N TRP A 306 16.62 -22.86 8.06
CA TRP A 306 15.88 -21.84 7.32
C TRP A 306 15.17 -20.80 8.19
N SER A 307 14.98 -21.07 9.49
CA SER A 307 14.19 -20.21 10.40
C SER A 307 14.97 -19.02 10.95
N SER A 308 16.28 -18.98 10.70
CA SER A 308 17.14 -17.92 11.20
C SER A 308 16.85 -16.59 10.50
N PRO A 309 16.77 -15.47 11.25
CA PRO A 309 16.80 -14.14 10.68
C PRO A 309 18.07 -13.84 9.85
N LEU A 310 19.14 -14.62 10.04
CA LEU A 310 20.39 -14.53 9.27
C LEU A 310 20.41 -15.46 8.05
N TYR A 311 19.28 -16.02 7.64
CA TYR A 311 19.23 -16.87 6.45
C TYR A 311 19.66 -16.09 5.20
N GLY A 312 20.72 -16.55 4.53
CA GLY A 312 21.36 -15.87 3.40
C GLY A 312 22.61 -15.05 3.74
N ASP A 313 22.99 -14.99 5.02
CA ASP A 313 24.28 -14.46 5.47
C ASP A 313 25.42 -15.38 4.99
N ALA A 314 26.45 -14.78 4.39
CA ALA A 314 27.62 -15.47 3.87
C ALA A 314 28.45 -16.19 4.95
N LEU A 315 28.46 -15.63 6.16
CA LEU A 315 29.34 -16.03 7.25
C LEU A 315 28.60 -16.78 8.36
N HIS A 316 27.27 -16.88 8.24
CA HIS A 316 26.46 -17.63 9.18
C HIS A 316 26.62 -19.13 8.96
N THR A 317 26.82 -19.87 10.05
CA THR A 317 27.32 -21.25 10.02
C THR A 317 26.49 -22.22 9.18
N GLN A 318 25.18 -22.01 9.09
CA GLN A 318 24.28 -22.87 8.33
C GLN A 318 24.25 -22.60 6.82
N GLU A 319 24.86 -21.50 6.37
CA GLU A 319 25.12 -21.21 4.94
C GLU A 319 26.54 -21.61 4.50
N LEU A 320 27.35 -22.19 5.41
CA LEU A 320 28.70 -22.63 5.10
C LEU A 320 28.73 -24.07 4.57
N VAL A 321 29.43 -24.30 3.46
CA VAL A 321 29.78 -25.63 2.95
C VAL A 321 31.27 -25.85 3.14
N GLY A 322 31.64 -26.80 4.00
CA GLY A 322 33.04 -27.05 4.35
C GLY A 322 33.73 -25.86 5.03
N GLY A 323 32.98 -25.04 5.76
CA GLY A 323 33.47 -23.83 6.44
C GLY A 323 33.60 -22.59 5.55
N ASN A 324 33.13 -22.63 4.30
CA ASN A 324 33.16 -21.50 3.36
C ASN A 324 31.73 -21.12 2.91
N PRO A 325 31.47 -19.83 2.56
CA PRO A 325 30.16 -19.40 2.08
C PRO A 325 29.67 -20.24 0.90
N ASN A 326 28.39 -20.64 0.92
CA ASN A 326 27.78 -21.37 -0.19
C ASN A 326 27.37 -20.39 -1.32
N PRO A 327 28.06 -20.41 -2.48
CA PRO A 327 27.82 -19.44 -3.54
C PRO A 327 26.45 -19.59 -4.21
N ILE A 328 25.74 -20.71 -3.99
CA ILE A 328 24.41 -20.94 -4.56
C ILE A 328 23.34 -20.21 -3.75
N TRP A 329 23.45 -20.15 -2.42
CA TRP A 329 22.42 -19.62 -1.51
C TRP A 329 22.75 -18.26 -0.91
N GLN A 330 23.97 -17.77 -1.11
CA GLN A 330 24.42 -16.47 -0.62
C GLN A 330 24.03 -15.34 -1.59
N ASN A 331 23.01 -14.55 -1.24
CA ASN A 331 22.76 -13.29 -1.96
C ASN A 331 23.79 -12.23 -1.53
N HIS A 332 24.55 -11.67 -2.46
CA HIS A 332 25.67 -10.78 -2.15
C HIS A 332 25.25 -9.44 -1.52
N LEU A 333 24.09 -8.89 -1.88
CA LEU A 333 23.60 -7.65 -1.27
C LEU A 333 23.03 -7.94 0.13
N HIS A 334 22.30 -9.05 0.29
CA HIS A 334 21.85 -9.53 1.59
C HIS A 334 23.04 -9.75 2.54
N ALA A 335 24.10 -10.40 2.06
CA ALA A 335 25.35 -10.57 2.81
C ALA A 335 26.05 -9.25 3.10
N ALA A 336 26.08 -8.28 2.17
CA ALA A 336 26.68 -6.97 2.44
C ALA A 336 25.96 -6.22 3.57
N ILE A 337 24.63 -6.31 3.64
CA ILE A 337 23.82 -5.76 4.74
C ILE A 337 24.06 -6.52 6.04
N LEU A 338 24.08 -7.86 5.99
CA LEU A 338 24.25 -8.67 7.19
C LEU A 338 25.69 -8.74 7.68
N ASP A 339 26.72 -8.48 6.87
CA ASP A 339 28.12 -8.52 7.31
C ASP A 339 28.51 -7.23 8.06
N ASN A 340 27.90 -6.09 7.72
CA ASN A 340 28.13 -4.82 8.39
C ASN A 340 27.36 -4.78 9.72
N PRO A 341 28.02 -4.61 10.87
CA PRO A 341 27.34 -4.57 12.16
C PRO A 341 26.27 -3.47 12.27
N VAL A 342 26.46 -2.34 11.58
CA VAL A 342 25.55 -1.20 11.60
C VAL A 342 24.24 -1.53 10.88
N THR A 343 24.30 -1.98 9.62
CA THR A 343 23.10 -2.36 8.88
C THR A 343 22.47 -3.66 9.40
N ARG A 344 23.25 -4.55 10.04
CA ARG A 344 22.72 -5.71 10.76
C ARG A 344 21.88 -5.28 11.96
N GLU A 345 22.34 -4.30 12.75
CA GLU A 345 21.56 -3.74 13.86
C GLU A 345 20.26 -3.11 13.36
N MET A 346 20.33 -2.32 12.28
CA MET A 346 19.15 -1.75 11.63
C MET A 346 18.15 -2.82 11.18
N TYR A 347 18.62 -3.88 10.53
CA TYR A 347 17.79 -5.00 10.11
C TYR A 347 17.14 -5.73 11.29
N MET A 348 17.90 -6.05 12.34
CA MET A 348 17.34 -6.76 13.50
C MET A 348 16.33 -5.89 14.26
N ARG A 349 16.55 -4.58 14.34
CA ARG A 349 15.55 -3.64 14.86
C ARG A 349 14.30 -3.65 13.99
N ARG A 350 14.41 -3.60 12.66
CA ARG A 350 13.23 -3.65 11.78
C ARG A 350 12.48 -4.98 11.85
N VAL A 351 13.19 -6.11 11.97
CA VAL A 351 12.57 -7.42 12.23
C VAL A 351 11.81 -7.39 13.56
N ARG A 352 12.39 -6.78 14.59
CA ARG A 352 11.73 -6.62 15.90
C ARG A 352 10.44 -5.80 15.78
N THR A 353 10.49 -4.65 15.12
CA THR A 353 9.29 -3.81 14.90
C THR A 353 8.18 -4.61 14.21
N LEU A 354 8.50 -5.26 13.09
CA LEU A 354 7.50 -5.97 12.31
C LEU A 354 6.97 -7.23 13.00
N MET A 355 7.77 -7.93 13.80
CA MET A 355 7.27 -9.08 14.54
C MET A 355 6.34 -8.65 15.68
N ASP A 356 6.63 -7.54 16.36
CA ASP A 356 5.76 -7.00 17.41
C ASP A 356 4.41 -6.54 16.84
N GLU A 357 4.45 -5.85 15.69
CA GLU A 357 3.25 -5.28 15.08
C GLU A 357 2.37 -6.34 14.40
N TYR A 358 2.96 -7.29 13.67
CA TYR A 358 2.20 -8.18 12.78
C TYR A 358 2.22 -9.65 13.17
N LEU A 359 3.23 -10.12 13.90
CA LEU A 359 3.35 -11.53 14.28
C LEU A 359 2.92 -11.80 15.71
N ALA A 360 3.07 -10.84 16.63
CA ALA A 360 2.61 -10.97 17.99
C ALA A 360 1.09 -11.25 18.03
N ILE A 361 0.68 -11.98 19.06
CA ILE A 361 -0.73 -12.05 19.42
C ILE A 361 -0.91 -10.99 20.50
N PRO A 362 -1.86 -10.05 20.37
CA PRO A 362 -2.14 -9.09 21.43
C PRO A 362 -2.36 -9.82 22.75
N GLU A 363 -1.81 -9.29 23.85
CA GLU A 363 -2.03 -9.92 25.15
C GLU A 363 -3.54 -10.01 25.43
N ALA A 364 -3.96 -11.17 25.94
CA ALA A 364 -5.35 -11.39 26.30
C ALA A 364 -5.78 -10.41 27.40
N GLY A 365 -6.47 -9.34 27.01
CA GLY A 365 -6.97 -8.33 27.93
C GLY A 365 -8.12 -8.87 28.80
N PRO A 366 -8.51 -8.16 29.88
CA PRO A 366 -9.70 -8.53 30.63
C PRO A 366 -10.92 -8.54 29.70
N SER A 367 -11.73 -9.59 29.79
CA SER A 367 -12.93 -9.70 28.96
C SER A 367 -14.01 -8.72 29.44
N THR A 368 -14.60 -8.01 28.49
CA THR A 368 -15.79 -7.19 28.70
C THR A 368 -17.02 -7.98 28.25
N THR A 369 -17.92 -8.32 29.17
CA THR A 369 -19.16 -9.02 28.83
C THR A 369 -20.11 -8.08 28.07
N ILE A 370 -20.48 -8.47 26.85
CA ILE A 370 -21.44 -7.77 25.99
C ILE A 370 -22.86 -8.35 26.20
N LEU A 371 -22.97 -9.67 26.17
CA LEU A 371 -24.19 -10.41 26.49
C LEU A 371 -23.87 -11.37 27.64
N ALA A 372 -24.42 -11.11 28.81
CA ALA A 372 -24.17 -11.93 29.99
C ALA A 372 -24.96 -13.24 29.99
N GLN A 373 -24.48 -14.23 30.75
CA GLN A 373 -25.28 -15.39 31.14
C GLN A 373 -26.62 -14.94 31.77
N GLY A 374 -27.68 -15.72 31.54
CA GLY A 374 -29.04 -15.34 31.96
C GLY A 374 -29.62 -14.12 31.24
N ALA A 375 -29.02 -13.64 30.14
CA ALA A 375 -29.57 -12.54 29.34
C ALA A 375 -31.02 -12.79 28.91
N ARG A 376 -31.82 -11.71 28.87
CA ARG A 376 -33.21 -11.77 28.42
C ARG A 376 -33.28 -12.11 26.94
N LEU A 377 -34.25 -12.95 26.58
CA LEU A 377 -34.45 -13.42 25.23
C LEU A 377 -35.92 -13.51 24.85
N ARG A 378 -36.16 -13.53 23.54
CA ARG A 378 -37.41 -13.98 22.92
C ARG A 378 -37.18 -15.34 22.29
N TYR A 379 -38.11 -16.27 22.44
CA TYR A 379 -37.98 -17.61 21.86
C TYR A 379 -39.27 -18.15 21.25
N LEU A 380 -39.09 -19.06 20.30
CA LEU A 380 -40.14 -19.81 19.63
C LEU A 380 -39.64 -21.23 19.32
N ALA A 381 -40.43 -22.24 19.67
CA ALA A 381 -40.25 -23.58 19.10
C ALA A 381 -40.98 -23.60 17.74
N PRO A 382 -40.27 -23.64 16.60
CA PRO A 382 -40.90 -23.53 15.29
C PRO A 382 -41.72 -24.77 14.96
N ILE A 383 -42.88 -24.56 14.34
CA ILE A 383 -43.83 -25.63 13.96
C ILE A 383 -43.79 -25.96 12.46
N ASP A 384 -43.20 -25.09 11.64
CA ASP A 384 -43.06 -25.23 10.19
C ASP A 384 -41.87 -24.40 9.66
N ALA A 385 -41.70 -24.39 8.34
CA ALA A 385 -40.61 -23.70 7.65
C ALA A 385 -40.86 -22.19 7.39
N SER A 386 -41.98 -21.61 7.83
CA SER A 386 -42.40 -20.26 7.45
C SER A 386 -41.41 -19.16 7.83
N LEU A 387 -40.63 -19.38 8.88
CA LEU A 387 -39.70 -18.40 9.44
C LEU A 387 -38.23 -18.66 9.05
N GLU A 388 -37.90 -19.79 8.42
CA GLU A 388 -36.52 -20.27 8.18
C GLU A 388 -35.60 -19.25 7.50
N SER A 389 -36.16 -18.32 6.73
CA SER A 389 -35.39 -17.32 5.96
C SER A 389 -35.31 -15.93 6.60
N SER A 390 -36.01 -15.67 7.71
CA SER A 390 -36.19 -14.30 8.22
C SER A 390 -35.95 -14.11 9.72
N TRP A 391 -36.14 -15.14 10.56
CA TRP A 391 -36.19 -14.96 12.02
C TRP A 391 -34.89 -14.43 12.65
N TYR A 392 -33.74 -14.69 12.02
CA TYR A 392 -32.42 -14.27 12.49
C TYR A 392 -31.99 -12.88 11.99
N LEU A 393 -32.80 -12.22 11.15
CA LEU A 393 -32.50 -10.89 10.62
C LEU A 393 -32.74 -9.79 11.68
N PRO A 394 -31.99 -8.67 11.67
CA PRO A 394 -32.17 -7.58 12.63
C PRO A 394 -33.59 -7.01 12.67
N GLY A 395 -34.20 -6.81 11.49
CA GLY A 395 -35.52 -6.19 11.34
C GLY A 395 -36.72 -7.12 11.55
N PHE A 396 -36.51 -8.37 12.01
CA PHE A 396 -37.61 -9.28 12.32
C PHE A 396 -38.31 -8.85 13.62
N ASP A 397 -39.64 -8.80 13.60
CA ASP A 397 -40.48 -8.49 14.77
C ASP A 397 -40.78 -9.78 15.54
N ASP A 398 -40.23 -9.92 16.74
CA ASP A 398 -40.44 -11.04 17.64
C ASP A 398 -41.30 -10.67 18.87
N SER A 399 -42.04 -9.57 18.80
CA SER A 399 -42.86 -9.10 19.93
C SER A 399 -43.90 -10.14 20.39
N ASP A 400 -44.39 -10.96 19.45
CA ASP A 400 -45.32 -12.08 19.69
C ASP A 400 -44.65 -13.36 20.24
N TRP A 401 -43.32 -13.43 20.28
CA TRP A 401 -42.60 -14.58 20.82
C TRP A 401 -42.60 -14.57 22.35
N LEU A 402 -42.51 -15.77 22.94
CA LEU A 402 -42.41 -15.94 24.39
C LEU A 402 -41.11 -15.29 24.90
N SER A 403 -41.17 -14.68 26.08
CA SER A 403 -39.99 -14.10 26.74
C SER A 403 -39.39 -15.06 27.77
N GLY A 404 -38.07 -15.06 27.90
CA GLY A 404 -37.35 -15.81 28.92
C GLY A 404 -35.95 -15.24 29.18
N THR A 405 -35.10 -16.03 29.81
CA THR A 405 -33.68 -15.79 30.07
C THR A 405 -32.83 -16.96 29.53
N ALA A 406 -31.57 -16.67 29.15
CA ALA A 406 -30.59 -17.68 28.72
C ALA A 406 -30.38 -18.74 29.78
N GLY A 407 -29.92 -19.93 29.37
CA GLY A 407 -30.19 -21.17 30.12
C GLY A 407 -31.53 -21.77 29.66
N LEU A 408 -31.78 -21.73 28.35
CA LEU A 408 -33.01 -22.24 27.77
C LEU A 408 -32.88 -23.75 27.52
N GLY A 409 -33.88 -24.53 27.95
CA GLY A 409 -33.86 -25.96 27.70
C GLY A 409 -34.77 -26.80 28.57
N TYR A 410 -34.48 -28.10 28.66
CA TYR A 410 -35.20 -29.03 29.53
C TYR A 410 -34.27 -30.17 29.93
N GLU A 411 -34.64 -30.87 31.01
CA GLU A 411 -33.96 -32.06 31.49
C GLU A 411 -35.03 -33.00 32.05
N ASN A 412 -35.24 -34.17 31.42
CA ASN A 412 -36.22 -35.15 31.88
C ASN A 412 -35.63 -36.14 32.88
N ASN A 413 -34.30 -36.30 32.89
CA ASN A 413 -33.58 -37.19 33.80
C ASN A 413 -32.65 -36.33 34.65
N PRO A 414 -33.10 -35.79 35.80
CA PRO A 414 -32.35 -34.80 36.57
C PRO A 414 -30.89 -35.26 36.77
N GLY A 415 -29.98 -34.59 36.05
CA GLY A 415 -28.56 -34.92 35.93
C GLY A 415 -27.70 -33.65 35.96
N ASP A 416 -26.88 -33.45 34.93
CA ASP A 416 -25.66 -32.63 34.98
C ASP A 416 -25.88 -31.11 34.88
N TYR A 417 -26.98 -30.63 34.26
CA TYR A 417 -27.19 -29.19 34.05
C TYR A 417 -28.60 -28.65 34.36
N LEU A 418 -29.42 -29.37 35.15
CA LEU A 418 -30.72 -28.84 35.62
C LEU A 418 -30.60 -27.48 36.32
N GLY A 419 -29.48 -27.25 37.03
CA GLY A 419 -29.19 -25.98 37.69
C GLY A 419 -28.82 -24.82 36.76
N LEU A 420 -28.64 -25.08 35.46
CA LEU A 420 -28.37 -24.09 34.42
C LEU A 420 -29.62 -23.75 33.59
N ILE A 421 -30.75 -24.44 33.82
CA ILE A 421 -31.99 -24.18 33.09
C ILE A 421 -32.79 -23.08 33.81
N GLU A 422 -32.80 -21.89 33.23
CA GLU A 422 -33.56 -20.73 33.68
C GLU A 422 -34.90 -20.60 32.94
N THR A 423 -34.95 -21.00 31.66
CA THR A 423 -36.18 -21.00 30.85
C THR A 423 -36.48 -22.40 30.32
N ARG A 424 -37.54 -23.01 30.85
CA ARG A 424 -37.92 -24.37 30.45
C ARG A 424 -38.66 -24.40 29.11
N VAL A 425 -38.09 -25.05 28.11
CA VAL A 425 -38.68 -25.23 26.77
C VAL A 425 -38.35 -26.61 26.23
N LYS A 426 -39.36 -27.35 25.76
CA LYS A 426 -39.21 -28.65 25.10
C LYS A 426 -39.86 -28.59 23.71
N PRO A 427 -39.08 -28.62 22.60
CA PRO A 427 -39.61 -28.47 21.24
C PRO A 427 -40.76 -29.41 20.90
N SER A 428 -40.67 -30.66 21.37
CA SER A 428 -41.66 -31.71 21.07
C SER A 428 -43.05 -31.48 21.69
N GLU A 429 -43.20 -30.50 22.60
CA GLU A 429 -44.50 -30.09 23.14
C GLU A 429 -45.22 -29.08 22.25
N SER A 430 -44.48 -28.34 21.42
CA SER A 430 -45.06 -27.38 20.47
C SER A 430 -45.35 -28.02 19.11
N LEU A 431 -44.48 -28.96 18.68
CA LEU A 431 -44.65 -29.74 17.46
C LEU A 431 -44.30 -31.20 17.72
N PRO A 432 -45.17 -32.17 17.37
CA PRO A 432 -44.76 -33.58 17.35
C PRO A 432 -43.54 -33.78 16.44
N ASN A 433 -42.46 -34.31 17.00
CA ASN A 433 -41.14 -34.42 16.36
C ASN A 433 -40.32 -33.12 16.24
N GLY A 434 -40.68 -32.06 16.96
CA GLY A 434 -39.85 -30.85 17.05
C GLY A 434 -38.49 -31.13 17.67
N THR A 435 -37.44 -30.53 17.12
CA THR A 435 -36.03 -30.73 17.52
C THR A 435 -35.29 -29.43 17.81
N SER A 436 -35.89 -28.27 17.54
CA SER A 436 -35.20 -26.99 17.62
C SER A 436 -35.97 -25.94 18.41
N VAL A 437 -35.24 -24.95 18.93
CA VAL A 437 -35.80 -23.69 19.45
C VAL A 437 -35.05 -22.52 18.82
N TYR A 438 -35.78 -21.53 18.33
CA TYR A 438 -35.23 -20.24 17.91
C TYR A 438 -35.20 -19.28 19.09
N GLN A 439 -34.09 -18.55 19.24
CA GLN A 439 -33.85 -17.61 20.32
C GLN A 439 -33.31 -16.31 19.75
N ARG A 440 -33.78 -15.15 20.25
CA ARG A 440 -33.28 -13.83 19.88
C ARG A 440 -32.96 -13.03 21.13
N PHE A 441 -31.75 -12.47 21.15
CA PHE A 441 -31.20 -11.67 22.22
C PHE A 441 -30.95 -10.26 21.67
N HIS A 442 -31.71 -9.29 22.15
CA HIS A 442 -31.54 -7.88 21.82
C HIS A 442 -30.65 -7.22 22.86
N PHE A 443 -29.58 -6.56 22.42
CA PHE A 443 -28.66 -5.85 23.31
C PHE A 443 -28.13 -4.57 22.66
N ASN A 444 -27.82 -3.57 23.47
CA ASN A 444 -27.33 -2.28 22.99
C ASN A 444 -25.84 -2.13 23.25
N VAL A 445 -25.17 -1.49 22.31
CA VAL A 445 -23.73 -1.29 22.28
C VAL A 445 -23.43 0.20 22.09
N ALA A 446 -22.42 0.72 22.80
CA ALA A 446 -22.02 2.13 22.70
C ALA A 446 -21.38 2.46 21.33
N ASP A 447 -21.12 3.74 21.06
CA ASP A 447 -20.69 4.25 19.74
C ASP A 447 -19.34 3.73 19.22
N SER A 448 -18.57 2.99 20.02
CA SER A 448 -17.30 2.39 19.59
C SER A 448 -17.10 1.01 20.24
N PRO A 449 -17.74 -0.04 19.71
CA PRO A 449 -17.48 -1.39 20.19
C PRO A 449 -16.14 -1.93 19.69
N SER A 450 -15.47 -2.64 20.59
CA SER A 450 -14.32 -3.48 20.25
C SER A 450 -14.70 -4.63 19.31
N SER A 451 -13.68 -5.15 18.61
CA SER A 451 -13.76 -6.11 17.51
C SER A 451 -13.32 -7.53 17.85
N ASP A 452 -12.86 -7.78 19.09
CA ASP A 452 -12.34 -9.09 19.50
C ASP A 452 -13.39 -9.95 20.21
N LEU A 453 -14.50 -10.18 19.50
CA LEU A 453 -15.64 -10.91 20.05
C LEU A 453 -15.37 -12.41 20.18
N VAL A 454 -15.84 -12.98 21.27
CA VAL A 454 -15.87 -14.42 21.52
C VAL A 454 -17.29 -14.80 21.92
N LEU A 455 -17.91 -15.68 21.15
CA LEU A 455 -19.13 -16.36 21.59
C LEU A 455 -18.72 -17.53 22.47
N ARG A 456 -19.17 -17.53 23.72
CA ARG A 456 -19.00 -18.64 24.65
C ARG A 456 -20.34 -19.36 24.74
N MET A 457 -20.35 -20.66 24.48
CA MET A 457 -21.57 -21.47 24.52
C MET A 457 -21.44 -22.58 25.54
N ARG A 458 -22.44 -22.68 26.41
CA ARG A 458 -22.85 -23.96 27.00
C ARG A 458 -24.05 -24.43 26.22
N TYR A 459 -23.94 -25.60 25.62
CA TYR A 459 -24.97 -26.10 24.73
C TYR A 459 -25.04 -27.61 24.76
N ASP A 460 -26.24 -28.14 24.57
CA ASP A 460 -26.47 -29.57 24.33
C ASP A 460 -26.68 -29.83 22.83
N ASP A 461 -26.23 -31.01 22.39
CA ASP A 461 -26.25 -31.46 20.99
C ASP A 461 -25.60 -30.50 19.98
N GLY A 462 -26.31 -29.53 19.38
CA GLY A 462 -25.73 -28.61 18.42
C GLY A 462 -26.49 -27.31 18.22
N PHE A 463 -25.82 -26.30 17.62
CA PHE A 463 -26.39 -24.98 17.41
C PHE A 463 -25.92 -24.31 16.12
N VAL A 464 -26.67 -23.29 15.69
CA VAL A 464 -26.20 -22.25 14.77
C VAL A 464 -26.52 -20.88 15.34
N ALA A 465 -25.53 -20.00 15.38
CA ALA A 465 -25.63 -18.63 15.88
C ALA A 465 -25.43 -17.61 14.76
N TYR A 466 -26.26 -16.57 14.77
CA TYR A 466 -26.24 -15.45 13.85
C TYR A 466 -26.14 -14.14 14.65
N LEU A 467 -25.30 -13.22 14.19
CA LEU A 467 -25.25 -11.87 14.72
C LEU A 467 -25.63 -10.89 13.62
N ASN A 468 -26.66 -10.09 13.88
CA ASN A 468 -27.20 -9.11 12.95
C ASN A 468 -27.50 -9.69 11.54
N GLY A 469 -28.01 -10.92 11.48
CA GLY A 469 -28.34 -11.59 10.22
C GLY A 469 -27.22 -12.40 9.58
N LYS A 470 -25.97 -12.27 10.05
CA LYS A 470 -24.81 -13.05 9.55
C LYS A 470 -24.55 -14.22 10.48
N GLU A 471 -24.38 -15.42 9.93
CA GLU A 471 -23.94 -16.58 10.71
C GLU A 471 -22.52 -16.35 11.24
N ILE A 472 -22.32 -16.54 12.55
CA ILE A 472 -21.04 -16.27 13.23
C ILE A 472 -20.40 -17.53 13.83
N ALA A 473 -21.19 -18.54 14.19
CA ALA A 473 -20.68 -19.79 14.74
C ALA A 473 -21.71 -20.90 14.57
N ARG A 474 -21.22 -22.13 14.45
CA ARG A 474 -22.03 -23.35 14.54
C ARG A 474 -21.18 -24.47 15.11
N ASP A 475 -21.81 -25.43 15.76
CA ASP A 475 -21.14 -26.66 16.17
C ASP A 475 -22.10 -27.85 16.13
N ASN A 476 -21.55 -29.04 15.91
CA ASN A 476 -22.28 -30.32 15.80
C ASN A 476 -23.43 -30.37 14.78
N ILE A 477 -23.47 -29.47 13.81
CA ILE A 477 -24.42 -29.49 12.70
C ILE A 477 -23.76 -29.11 11.37
N ASN A 478 -24.13 -29.81 10.30
CA ASN A 478 -23.58 -29.62 8.96
C ASN A 478 -24.67 -29.29 7.93
N GLY A 479 -24.30 -28.58 6.87
CA GLY A 479 -25.18 -28.25 5.75
C GLY A 479 -26.21 -27.17 6.04
N THR A 480 -27.25 -27.12 5.21
CA THR A 480 -28.39 -26.20 5.36
C THR A 480 -29.25 -26.61 6.53
N VAL A 481 -29.43 -25.70 7.49
CA VAL A 481 -30.22 -25.94 8.69
C VAL A 481 -31.68 -25.56 8.45
N ARG A 482 -32.58 -26.42 8.90
CA ARG A 482 -34.05 -26.30 8.81
C ARG A 482 -34.65 -26.29 10.21
N TYR A 483 -35.92 -25.91 10.32
CA TYR A 483 -36.64 -25.86 11.60
C TYR A 483 -36.71 -27.23 12.31
N ASN A 484 -36.62 -28.33 11.55
CA ASN A 484 -36.68 -29.71 12.01
C ASN A 484 -35.36 -30.48 11.82
N SER A 485 -34.25 -29.77 11.68
CA SER A 485 -32.91 -30.39 11.62
C SER A 485 -32.59 -31.15 12.90
N THR A 486 -31.64 -32.09 12.81
CA THR A 486 -31.06 -32.80 13.94
C THR A 486 -29.56 -32.56 14.01
N ALA A 487 -29.01 -32.45 15.21
CA ALA A 487 -27.57 -32.30 15.43
C ALA A 487 -26.87 -33.64 15.72
N SER A 488 -25.53 -33.62 15.74
CA SER A 488 -24.73 -34.68 16.38
C SER A 488 -24.77 -34.50 17.89
N SER A 489 -24.46 -35.56 18.64
CA SER A 489 -24.46 -35.50 20.12
C SER A 489 -23.26 -34.72 20.66
N HIS A 490 -23.52 -33.84 21.62
CA HIS A 490 -22.53 -33.21 22.48
C HIS A 490 -22.69 -33.78 23.89
N PRO A 491 -21.68 -34.46 24.48
CA PRO A 491 -21.87 -35.11 25.77
C PRO A 491 -22.22 -34.12 26.89
N ASP A 492 -23.17 -34.47 27.76
CA ASP A 492 -23.69 -33.64 28.86
C ASP A 492 -22.55 -33.11 29.77
N SER A 493 -21.59 -33.99 30.08
CA SER A 493 -20.37 -33.65 30.83
C SER A 493 -19.52 -32.52 30.22
N GLN A 494 -19.66 -32.26 28.92
CA GLN A 494 -19.02 -31.16 28.20
C GLN A 494 -19.97 -29.96 28.07
N ALA A 495 -21.28 -30.19 27.87
CA ALA A 495 -22.32 -29.17 27.73
C ALA A 495 -22.36 -28.14 28.88
N ILE A 496 -21.94 -28.52 30.09
CA ILE A 496 -21.88 -27.65 31.27
C ILE A 496 -20.73 -26.64 31.27
N ASN A 497 -19.74 -26.83 30.40
CA ASN A 497 -18.58 -25.97 30.29
C ASN A 497 -18.73 -25.03 29.11
N PHE A 498 -18.29 -23.79 29.28
CA PHE A 498 -18.22 -22.88 28.15
C PHE A 498 -17.20 -23.37 27.13
N VAL A 499 -17.65 -23.60 25.91
CA VAL A 499 -16.82 -23.72 24.72
C VAL A 499 -16.70 -22.35 24.10
N GLU A 500 -15.48 -21.94 23.77
CA GLU A 500 -15.21 -20.62 23.21
C GLU A 500 -15.09 -20.68 21.69
N PHE A 501 -15.80 -19.77 21.03
CA PHE A 501 -15.79 -19.57 19.60
C PHE A 501 -15.33 -18.13 19.34
N PRO A 502 -14.03 -17.90 19.11
CA PRO A 502 -13.54 -16.62 18.61
C PRO A 502 -14.27 -16.25 17.32
N LEU A 503 -14.62 -14.97 17.17
CA LEU A 503 -15.39 -14.44 16.05
C LEU A 503 -14.59 -13.36 15.30
N PRO A 504 -13.52 -13.73 14.56
CA PRO A 504 -12.73 -12.75 13.86
C PRO A 504 -13.54 -12.12 12.70
N GLY A 505 -13.23 -10.86 12.40
CA GLY A 505 -13.95 -10.07 11.40
C GLY A 505 -15.45 -9.84 11.69
N VAL A 506 -15.91 -10.10 12.92
CA VAL A 506 -17.27 -9.79 13.38
C VAL A 506 -17.23 -8.50 14.19
N SER A 507 -18.03 -7.52 13.78
CA SER A 507 -18.14 -6.23 14.46
C SER A 507 -19.57 -5.99 14.92
N LEU A 508 -19.72 -5.36 16.08
CA LEU A 508 -21.01 -4.84 16.54
C LEU A 508 -21.28 -3.50 15.89
N ILE A 509 -22.56 -3.15 15.73
CA ILE A 509 -22.97 -1.81 15.31
C ILE A 509 -23.28 -0.94 16.53
N PRO A 510 -23.03 0.38 16.50
CA PRO A 510 -23.56 1.30 17.49
C PRO A 510 -25.08 1.15 17.64
N GLY A 511 -25.58 1.09 18.87
CA GLY A 511 -26.99 0.88 19.16
C GLY A 511 -27.38 -0.60 19.24
N GLU A 512 -28.56 -0.93 18.72
CA GLU A 512 -29.17 -2.25 18.89
C GLU A 512 -28.52 -3.33 18.01
N ASN A 513 -28.16 -4.45 18.63
CA ASN A 513 -27.66 -5.65 17.98
C ASN A 513 -28.55 -6.84 18.36
N VAL A 514 -28.62 -7.83 17.46
CA VAL A 514 -29.40 -9.05 17.68
C VAL A 514 -28.50 -10.28 17.51
N LEU A 515 -28.30 -11.02 18.60
CA LEU A 515 -27.78 -12.39 18.55
C LEU A 515 -28.96 -13.35 18.44
N ALA A 516 -28.98 -14.17 17.39
CA ALA A 516 -30.05 -15.12 17.11
C ALA A 516 -29.46 -16.55 17.09
N ILE A 517 -30.04 -17.47 17.85
CA ILE A 517 -29.51 -18.84 17.99
C ILE A 517 -30.60 -19.87 17.74
N GLN A 518 -30.33 -20.81 16.85
CA GLN A 518 -31.09 -22.05 16.73
C GLN A 518 -30.35 -23.15 17.48
N ILE A 519 -30.90 -23.59 18.62
CA ILE A 519 -30.42 -24.76 19.36
C ILE A 519 -31.18 -25.99 18.85
N ILE A 520 -30.48 -27.12 18.69
CA ILE A 520 -30.94 -28.27 17.91
C ILE A 520 -30.55 -29.56 18.62
N ASN A 521 -31.55 -30.37 18.97
CA ASN A 521 -31.33 -31.70 19.51
C ASN A 521 -30.99 -32.74 18.44
N GLN A 522 -30.35 -33.82 18.86
CA GLN A 522 -30.04 -34.99 18.05
C GLN A 522 -31.31 -35.70 17.57
N SER A 523 -32.37 -35.66 18.37
CA SER A 523 -33.68 -36.19 17.98
C SER A 523 -34.81 -35.56 18.79
N SER A 524 -36.04 -35.69 18.30
CA SER A 524 -37.23 -35.24 19.04
C SER A 524 -37.54 -36.05 20.30
N GLY A 525 -36.89 -37.20 20.45
CA GLY A 525 -36.94 -38.04 21.64
C GLY A 525 -35.84 -37.74 22.66
N SER A 526 -35.01 -36.71 22.44
CA SER A 526 -33.92 -36.36 23.37
C SER A 526 -34.46 -36.11 24.79
N SER A 527 -33.71 -36.55 25.79
CA SER A 527 -34.05 -36.38 27.20
C SER A 527 -33.93 -34.93 27.66
N ASP A 528 -33.20 -34.12 26.93
CA ASP A 528 -32.61 -32.89 27.43
C ASP A 528 -32.27 -31.92 26.28
N LEU A 529 -31.96 -30.67 26.64
CA LEU A 529 -31.52 -29.57 25.78
C LEU A 529 -30.96 -28.46 26.68
N LEU A 530 -29.88 -27.81 26.28
CA LEU A 530 -29.31 -26.63 26.94
C LEU A 530 -28.85 -25.60 25.89
N CYS A 531 -29.16 -24.33 26.12
CA CYS A 531 -28.56 -23.22 25.40
C CYS A 531 -28.34 -22.02 26.33
N GLU A 532 -27.08 -21.76 26.64
CA GLU A 532 -26.64 -20.60 27.41
C GLU A 532 -25.48 -19.91 26.68
N PRO A 533 -25.76 -18.85 25.91
CA PRO A 533 -24.74 -18.04 25.27
C PRO A 533 -24.21 -16.97 26.24
N GLU A 534 -22.93 -16.66 26.08
CA GLU A 534 -22.31 -15.41 26.52
C GLU A 534 -21.57 -14.80 25.33
N LEU A 535 -21.71 -13.50 25.12
CA LEU A 535 -20.89 -12.77 24.16
C LEU A 535 -19.95 -11.86 24.94
N VAL A 536 -18.65 -12.06 24.77
CA VAL A 536 -17.64 -11.20 25.39
C VAL A 536 -16.81 -10.56 24.31
N ASP A 537 -16.35 -9.36 24.60
CA ASP A 537 -15.24 -8.73 23.92
C ASP A 537 -13.98 -9.05 24.72
N ARG A 538 -13.00 -9.71 24.11
CA ARG A 538 -11.75 -10.11 24.75
C ARG A 538 -10.59 -9.81 23.81
N PRO A 539 -9.85 -8.70 24.04
CA PRO A 539 -8.69 -8.35 23.24
C PRO A 539 -7.74 -9.54 23.05
N GLY A 540 -7.24 -9.75 21.84
CA GLY A 540 -6.31 -10.84 21.49
C GLY A 540 -6.94 -12.23 21.33
N ALA A 541 -8.24 -12.39 21.60
CA ALA A 541 -8.91 -13.70 21.49
C ALA A 541 -9.07 -14.20 20.05
N ASN A 542 -9.07 -13.27 19.09
CA ASN A 542 -9.24 -13.54 17.67
C ASN A 542 -7.88 -13.77 16.94
N GLY A 543 -6.77 -13.82 17.68
CA GLY A 543 -5.42 -13.91 17.12
C GLY A 543 -4.80 -12.54 16.84
N GLY A 544 -3.68 -12.52 16.11
CA GLY A 544 -3.02 -11.29 15.67
C GLY A 544 -3.39 -10.92 14.24
N TYR A 545 -2.60 -10.03 13.65
CA TYR A 545 -2.80 -9.54 12.27
C TYR A 545 -2.92 -10.68 11.25
N PHE A 546 -2.02 -11.67 11.26
CA PHE A 546 -2.05 -12.77 10.29
C PHE A 546 -3.31 -13.62 10.39
N GLU A 547 -3.80 -13.90 11.60
CA GLU A 547 -5.06 -14.62 11.81
C GLU A 547 -6.25 -13.86 11.21
N GLY A 548 -6.35 -12.57 11.51
CA GLY A 548 -7.40 -11.71 10.95
C GLY A 548 -7.35 -11.63 9.42
N LEU A 549 -6.15 -11.48 8.85
CA LEU A 549 -5.95 -11.42 7.39
C LEU A 549 -6.33 -12.75 6.70
N LEU A 550 -5.88 -13.88 7.25
CA LEU A 550 -6.21 -15.21 6.74
C LEU A 550 -7.71 -15.48 6.78
N GLU A 551 -8.37 -15.10 7.87
CA GLU A 551 -9.80 -15.29 8.00
C GLU A 551 -10.59 -14.36 7.05
N GLY A 552 -10.16 -13.11 6.90
CA GLY A 552 -10.71 -12.20 5.90
C GLY A 552 -10.69 -12.82 4.50
N PHE A 553 -9.56 -13.39 4.10
CA PHE A 553 -9.49 -14.12 2.83
C PHE A 553 -10.40 -15.34 2.80
N ARG A 554 -10.38 -16.20 3.82
CA ARG A 554 -11.25 -17.37 3.90
C ARG A 554 -12.73 -17.00 3.74
N ASN A 555 -13.18 -16.00 4.48
CA ASN A 555 -14.56 -15.52 4.44
C ASN A 555 -14.96 -15.03 3.04
N SER A 556 -14.03 -14.39 2.34
CA SER A 556 -14.26 -13.88 0.97
C SER A 556 -14.35 -14.97 -0.11
N ILE A 557 -13.71 -16.13 0.08
CA ILE A 557 -13.56 -17.14 -1.00
C ILE A 557 -14.17 -18.51 -0.68
N GLN A 558 -14.59 -18.78 0.56
CA GLN A 558 -14.92 -20.15 1.00
C GLN A 558 -15.99 -20.84 0.16
N ARG A 559 -16.99 -20.11 -0.36
CA ARG A 559 -18.01 -20.69 -1.25
C ARG A 559 -17.44 -21.04 -2.61
N ASP A 560 -16.68 -20.12 -3.21
CA ASP A 560 -16.05 -20.30 -4.51
C ASP A 560 -15.00 -21.42 -4.49
N VAL A 561 -14.28 -21.57 -3.38
CA VAL A 561 -13.34 -22.68 -3.15
C VAL A 561 -14.03 -24.03 -3.25
N VAL A 562 -15.24 -24.19 -2.69
CA VAL A 562 -15.98 -25.47 -2.79
C VAL A 562 -16.25 -25.83 -4.26
N VAL A 563 -16.66 -24.85 -5.06
CA VAL A 563 -16.91 -25.03 -6.49
C VAL A 563 -15.63 -25.34 -7.25
N ASP A 564 -14.55 -24.59 -6.98
CA ASP A 564 -13.25 -24.77 -7.62
C ASP A 564 -12.62 -26.13 -7.31
N GLN A 565 -12.66 -26.54 -6.04
CA GLN A 565 -12.13 -27.84 -5.62
C GLN A 565 -12.94 -28.99 -6.21
N ALA A 566 -14.26 -28.86 -6.33
CA ALA A 566 -15.08 -29.86 -7.02
C ALA A 566 -14.66 -29.99 -8.50
N LEU A 567 -14.47 -28.85 -9.18
CA LEU A 567 -14.05 -28.78 -10.59
C LEU A 567 -12.70 -29.45 -10.84
N TRP A 568 -11.74 -29.29 -9.91
CA TRP A 568 -10.36 -29.76 -10.07
C TRP A 568 -9.97 -30.95 -9.20
N SER A 569 -10.92 -31.54 -8.48
CA SER A 569 -10.70 -32.68 -7.55
C SER A 569 -10.01 -33.87 -8.23
N GLY A 570 -10.49 -34.26 -9.42
CA GLY A 570 -9.91 -35.34 -10.22
C GLY A 570 -8.49 -35.07 -10.73
N ALA A 571 -8.05 -33.81 -10.70
CA ALA A 571 -6.71 -33.40 -11.09
C ALA A 571 -5.77 -33.23 -9.88
N GLY A 572 -6.22 -33.38 -8.63
CA GLY A 572 -5.34 -33.33 -7.45
C GLY A 572 -4.97 -31.92 -6.96
N ILE A 573 -5.90 -30.96 -7.09
CA ILE A 573 -5.78 -29.63 -6.49
C ILE A 573 -5.59 -29.69 -4.96
N THR A 574 -4.79 -28.78 -4.40
CA THR A 574 -4.54 -28.75 -2.94
C THR A 574 -5.84 -28.51 -2.16
N ASN A 575 -5.96 -29.20 -1.01
CA ASN A 575 -7.07 -28.99 -0.11
C ASN A 575 -6.93 -27.64 0.63
N PHE A 576 -7.90 -26.74 0.45
CA PHE A 576 -7.95 -25.43 1.09
C PHE A 576 -7.85 -25.51 2.61
N ASN A 577 -8.72 -26.29 3.26
CA ASN A 577 -8.74 -26.40 4.72
C ASN A 577 -7.42 -26.95 5.27
N ASN A 578 -6.79 -27.91 4.61
CA ASN A 578 -5.47 -28.43 5.04
C ASN A 578 -4.39 -27.35 4.99
N GLY A 579 -4.37 -26.54 3.92
CA GLY A 579 -3.38 -25.47 3.80
C GLY A 579 -3.67 -24.29 4.74
N TYR A 580 -4.92 -23.85 4.82
CA TYR A 580 -5.36 -22.82 5.78
C TYR A 580 -5.01 -23.22 7.22
N ASN A 581 -5.43 -24.41 7.65
CA ASN A 581 -5.13 -24.92 9.00
C ASN A 581 -3.65 -25.18 9.22
N GLY A 582 -2.90 -25.54 8.17
CA GLY A 582 -1.45 -25.69 8.25
C GLY A 582 -0.73 -24.37 8.51
N VAL A 583 -1.20 -23.28 7.90
CA VAL A 583 -0.66 -21.95 8.21
C VAL A 583 -0.97 -21.56 9.65
N LEU A 584 -2.26 -21.65 10.02
CA LEU A 584 -2.76 -21.22 11.32
C LEU A 584 -2.18 -22.01 12.49
N ASN A 585 -2.19 -23.35 12.38
CA ASN A 585 -1.87 -24.24 13.49
C ASN A 585 -0.43 -24.78 13.45
N THR A 586 0.37 -24.39 12.45
CA THR A 586 1.76 -24.86 12.33
C THR A 586 2.71 -23.75 11.93
N SER A 587 2.49 -23.08 10.79
CA SER A 587 3.45 -22.07 10.31
C SER A 587 3.58 -20.89 11.28
N LEU A 588 2.47 -20.26 11.67
CA LEU A 588 2.49 -19.08 12.55
C LEU A 588 3.02 -19.41 13.96
N PRO A 589 2.56 -20.47 14.66
CA PRO A 589 3.13 -20.83 15.96
C PRO A 589 4.63 -21.14 15.91
N ASN A 590 5.08 -21.88 14.90
CA ASN A 590 6.51 -22.17 14.73
C ASN A 590 7.31 -20.89 14.48
N ARG A 591 6.73 -19.95 13.72
CA ARG A 591 7.41 -18.70 13.42
C ARG A 591 7.52 -17.79 14.64
N ARG A 592 6.48 -17.73 15.46
CA ARG A 592 6.50 -17.04 16.77
C ARG A 592 7.57 -17.62 17.68
N ASN A 593 7.60 -18.94 17.86
CA ASN A 593 8.64 -19.61 18.65
C ASN A 593 10.04 -19.27 18.10
N ALA A 594 10.25 -19.31 16.79
CA ALA A 594 11.54 -18.95 16.21
C ALA A 594 11.95 -17.51 16.55
N LEU A 595 11.09 -16.52 16.30
CA LEU A 595 11.46 -15.11 16.44
C LEU A 595 11.44 -14.60 17.89
N PHE A 596 10.40 -14.91 18.67
CA PHE A 596 10.27 -14.42 20.05
C PHE A 596 11.06 -15.24 21.06
N GLU A 597 11.09 -16.57 20.92
CA GLU A 597 11.71 -17.45 21.93
C GLU A 597 13.15 -17.84 21.54
N THR A 598 13.36 -18.33 20.31
CA THR A 598 14.68 -18.87 19.90
C THR A 598 15.69 -17.75 19.61
N TYR A 599 15.32 -16.76 18.80
CA TYR A 599 16.21 -15.67 18.41
C TYR A 599 15.99 -14.37 19.20
N GLY A 600 14.87 -14.28 19.91
CA GLY A 600 14.54 -13.15 20.76
C GLY A 600 15.38 -13.08 22.03
N PRO A 601 15.10 -12.10 22.90
CA PRO A 601 15.95 -11.79 24.05
C PRO A 601 16.11 -12.89 25.09
N SER A 602 15.11 -13.78 25.23
CA SER A 602 15.16 -14.92 26.14
C SER A 602 15.96 -16.11 25.58
N GLY A 603 16.20 -16.15 24.26
CA GLY A 603 16.95 -17.18 23.55
C GLY A 603 18.36 -16.74 23.22
N SER A 604 18.68 -16.62 21.93
CA SER A 604 20.02 -16.21 21.47
C SER A 604 20.29 -14.72 21.64
N GLY A 605 19.27 -13.88 21.84
CA GLY A 605 19.39 -12.42 21.90
C GLY A 605 19.85 -11.79 20.58
N LEU A 606 19.63 -12.46 19.45
CA LEU A 606 20.00 -11.95 18.13
C LEU A 606 19.05 -10.81 17.69
N ILE A 607 17.76 -10.99 17.97
CA ILE A 607 16.74 -9.95 17.81
C ILE A 607 16.70 -9.16 19.13
N PRO A 608 16.72 -7.82 19.07
CA PRO A 608 16.75 -6.98 20.27
C PRO A 608 15.45 -7.06 21.07
N GLN A 609 15.45 -6.41 22.24
CA GLN A 609 14.22 -6.13 22.99
C GLN A 609 13.26 -5.26 22.17
N GLU A 610 11.99 -5.22 22.59
CA GLU A 610 11.03 -4.22 22.10
C GLU A 610 11.64 -2.81 22.18
N GLN A 611 11.25 -1.96 21.24
CA GLN A 611 11.75 -0.58 21.23
C GLN A 611 11.25 0.15 22.48
N SER A 612 12.15 0.79 23.22
CA SER A 612 11.77 1.52 24.44
C SER A 612 10.81 2.67 24.14
N THR A 613 9.92 2.97 25.09
CA THR A 613 9.10 4.19 25.05
C THR A 613 9.91 5.42 25.51
N GLY A 614 9.59 6.60 25.00
CA GLY A 614 10.23 7.86 25.43
C GLY A 614 11.65 8.05 24.90
N LEU A 615 11.97 7.43 23.76
CA LEU A 615 13.23 7.62 23.06
C LEU A 615 13.36 9.05 22.55
N VAL A 616 14.60 9.55 22.56
CA VAL A 616 14.92 10.90 22.06
C VAL A 616 15.67 10.77 20.74
N ILE A 617 15.25 11.52 19.73
CA ILE A 617 16.04 11.76 18.51
C ILE A 617 16.29 13.27 18.45
N ASN A 618 17.54 13.67 18.22
CA ASN A 618 17.92 15.07 18.21
C ASN A 618 18.24 15.52 16.78
N PHE A 619 17.85 16.75 16.45
CA PHE A 619 18.45 17.44 15.33
C PHE A 619 19.94 17.70 15.60
N GLY A 620 20.78 17.34 14.64
CA GLY A 620 22.22 17.53 14.62
C GLY A 620 22.61 18.76 13.81
N ASN A 621 23.60 18.60 12.93
CA ASN A 621 23.97 19.65 11.98
C ASN A 621 22.85 19.85 10.96
N ILE A 622 22.53 21.10 10.67
CA ILE A 622 21.59 21.49 9.61
C ILE A 622 22.32 22.51 8.74
N GLU A 623 22.35 22.27 7.45
CA GLU A 623 22.90 23.21 6.48
C GLU A 623 21.80 23.55 5.50
N SER A 624 21.26 24.77 5.60
CA SER A 624 20.29 25.33 4.66
C SER A 624 20.94 26.12 3.52
N ASN A 625 22.25 26.38 3.58
CA ASN A 625 22.95 27.16 2.56
C ASN A 625 24.27 26.49 2.14
N PRO A 626 24.22 25.48 1.25
CA PRO A 626 25.42 24.77 0.80
C PRO A 626 26.45 25.70 0.15
N GLU A 627 27.75 25.47 0.40
CA GLU A 627 28.84 26.30 -0.13
C GLU A 627 28.89 26.32 -1.68
N SER A 628 28.46 25.24 -2.32
CA SER A 628 28.34 25.15 -3.78
C SER A 628 27.29 26.09 -4.36
N GLY A 629 26.38 26.55 -3.50
CA GLY A 629 25.14 27.20 -3.85
C GLY A 629 24.12 26.27 -4.48
N ASN A 630 24.30 24.95 -4.52
CA ASN A 630 23.24 24.06 -4.99
C ASN A 630 22.30 23.73 -3.81
N GLN A 631 21.09 24.27 -3.80
CA GLN A 631 20.15 24.02 -2.71
C GLN A 631 19.79 22.53 -2.57
N ASP A 632 19.88 21.77 -3.65
CA ASP A 632 19.66 20.32 -3.66
C ASP A 632 20.70 19.55 -2.80
N GLU A 633 21.81 20.19 -2.43
CA GLU A 633 22.85 19.63 -1.55
C GLU A 633 22.57 19.86 -0.06
N GLU A 634 21.57 20.64 0.32
CA GLU A 634 21.28 20.97 1.72
C GLU A 634 20.95 19.70 2.53
N PHE A 635 21.07 19.77 3.86
CA PHE A 635 20.79 18.61 4.69
C PHE A 635 20.34 18.90 6.11
N ILE A 636 19.66 17.89 6.67
CA ILE A 636 19.31 17.79 8.09
C ILE A 636 19.96 16.52 8.65
N GLU A 637 20.73 16.62 9.71
CA GLU A 637 21.23 15.47 10.46
C GLU A 637 20.27 15.11 11.59
N LEU A 638 19.86 13.84 11.70
CA LEU A 638 19.17 13.28 12.85
C LEU A 638 20.13 12.39 13.64
N LYS A 639 20.20 12.60 14.96
CA LYS A 639 21.08 11.87 15.88
C LYS A 639 20.27 10.97 16.80
N ASN A 640 20.67 9.71 16.87
CA ASN A 640 20.19 8.77 17.86
C ASN A 640 21.19 8.69 19.03
N PRO A 641 20.99 9.41 20.15
CA PRO A 641 21.84 9.33 21.33
C PRO A 641 21.55 8.09 22.20
N ASN A 642 20.56 7.26 21.85
CA ASN A 642 20.15 6.12 22.66
C ASN A 642 21.14 4.95 22.49
N ASN A 643 21.18 4.07 23.48
CA ASN A 643 21.99 2.85 23.46
C ASN A 643 21.32 1.69 22.71
N GLU A 644 20.32 2.00 21.89
CA GLU A 644 19.64 1.05 21.03
C GLU A 644 19.35 1.70 19.67
N ALA A 645 19.36 0.91 18.59
CA ALA A 645 18.82 1.38 17.32
C ALA A 645 17.35 1.75 17.46
N VAL A 646 16.91 2.80 16.77
CA VAL A 646 15.53 3.29 16.78
C VAL A 646 14.95 3.20 15.38
N ASP A 647 13.84 2.49 15.23
CA ASP A 647 13.02 2.47 14.01
C ASP A 647 12.13 3.72 13.99
N LEU A 648 12.32 4.52 12.93
CA LEU A 648 11.60 5.77 12.66
C LEU A 648 10.62 5.61 11.48
N SER A 649 10.30 4.37 11.09
CA SER A 649 9.34 4.12 10.01
C SER A 649 8.02 4.84 10.27
N GLY A 650 7.60 5.70 9.33
CA GLY A 650 6.36 6.48 9.43
C GLY A 650 6.44 7.75 10.27
N TRP A 651 7.58 8.06 10.89
CA TRP A 651 7.80 9.34 11.56
C TRP A 651 7.83 10.48 10.53
N THR A 652 7.56 11.70 10.98
CA THR A 652 7.42 12.87 10.09
C THR A 652 8.34 14.01 10.49
N ILE A 653 8.93 14.66 9.49
CA ILE A 653 9.54 16.00 9.58
C ILE A 653 8.54 16.98 8.99
N SER A 654 8.30 18.09 9.68
CA SER A 654 7.39 19.15 9.24
C SER A 654 7.92 20.54 9.61
N GLY A 655 7.30 21.58 9.03
CA GLY A 655 7.59 22.98 9.30
C GLY A 655 8.28 23.67 8.12
N GLY A 656 9.61 23.64 8.09
CA GLY A 656 10.42 24.15 6.97
C GLY A 656 10.37 23.25 5.73
N VAL A 657 10.52 21.94 5.95
CA VAL A 657 10.42 20.91 4.90
C VAL A 657 9.49 19.80 5.38
N GLU A 658 8.90 19.07 4.44
CA GLU A 658 7.95 18.00 4.74
C GLU A 658 8.49 16.64 4.28
N LEU A 659 8.55 15.67 5.18
CA LEU A 659 8.97 14.30 4.86
C LEU A 659 8.32 13.28 5.78
N SER A 660 7.71 12.24 5.20
CA SER A 660 7.42 11.01 5.93
C SER A 660 8.57 10.02 5.75
N LEU A 661 9.19 9.61 6.85
CA LEU A 661 10.33 8.70 6.82
C LEU A 661 9.87 7.32 6.34
N PRO A 662 10.45 6.79 5.24
CA PRO A 662 9.97 5.57 4.62
C PRO A 662 10.15 4.36 5.56
N PRO A 663 9.29 3.34 5.44
CA PRO A 663 9.45 2.08 6.16
C PRO A 663 10.86 1.48 5.99
N GLY A 664 11.45 1.04 7.10
CA GLY A 664 12.85 0.58 7.18
C GLY A 664 13.86 1.66 7.55
N THR A 665 13.42 2.90 7.82
CA THR A 665 14.28 3.97 8.34
C THR A 665 14.65 3.67 9.78
N VAL A 666 15.87 3.19 10.01
CA VAL A 666 16.37 2.86 11.35
C VAL A 666 17.68 3.59 11.59
N ILE A 667 17.78 4.34 12.70
CA ILE A 667 19.06 4.94 13.11
C ILE A 667 19.73 4.00 14.13
N PRO A 668 20.93 3.45 13.84
CA PRO A 668 21.69 2.64 14.79
C PRO A 668 21.95 3.35 16.12
N SER A 669 22.26 2.60 17.18
CA SER A 669 22.59 3.19 18.48
C SER A 669 23.80 4.13 18.38
N ASN A 670 23.73 5.30 19.03
CA ASN A 670 24.79 6.32 19.03
C ASN A 670 25.26 6.74 17.61
N SER A 671 24.34 6.78 16.64
CA SER A 671 24.64 7.08 15.22
C SER A 671 23.79 8.22 14.67
N SER A 672 24.03 8.56 13.39
CA SER A 672 23.34 9.63 12.67
C SER A 672 22.75 9.14 11.36
N LEU A 673 21.71 9.84 10.91
CA LEU A 673 21.09 9.73 9.61
C LEU A 673 21.01 11.14 8.99
N TYR A 674 21.18 11.25 7.68
CA TYR A 674 21.05 12.52 6.97
C TYR A 674 19.79 12.52 6.10
N LEU A 675 19.12 13.66 6.05
CA LEU A 675 17.99 13.93 5.16
C LEU A 675 18.41 15.02 4.18
N SER A 676 18.02 14.93 2.93
CA SER A 676 18.35 15.89 1.88
C SER A 676 17.21 15.98 0.86
N PRO A 677 17.02 17.10 0.13
CA PRO A 677 16.00 17.14 -0.93
C PRO A 677 16.41 16.20 -2.08
N ASP A 678 17.70 16.06 -2.37
CA ASP A 678 18.22 15.17 -3.41
C ASP A 678 19.43 14.35 -2.91
N VAL A 679 19.27 13.02 -2.87
CA VAL A 679 20.34 12.11 -2.42
C VAL A 679 21.53 12.05 -3.38
N HIS A 680 21.31 12.27 -4.68
CA HIS A 680 22.37 12.25 -5.68
C HIS A 680 23.28 13.46 -5.48
N ASP A 681 22.69 14.65 -5.40
CA ASP A 681 23.42 15.90 -5.22
C ASP A 681 24.10 15.97 -3.84
N PHE A 682 23.43 15.52 -2.77
CA PHE A 682 24.08 15.34 -1.46
C PHE A 682 25.37 14.51 -1.55
N ARG A 683 25.36 13.41 -2.32
CA ARG A 683 26.54 12.54 -2.47
C ARG A 683 27.64 13.16 -3.33
N LEU A 684 27.31 14.18 -4.14
CA LEU A 684 28.25 14.92 -4.98
C LEU A 684 28.81 16.18 -4.31
N ARG A 685 28.35 16.50 -3.08
CA ARG A 685 28.79 17.64 -2.30
C ARG A 685 30.32 17.77 -2.25
N PRO A 686 30.85 19.01 -2.38
CA PRO A 686 32.30 19.24 -2.38
C PRO A 686 32.93 19.08 -0.98
N ALA A 687 32.13 19.11 0.08
CA ALA A 687 32.56 19.03 1.47
C ALA A 687 31.65 18.11 2.30
N SER A 688 32.23 17.47 3.32
CA SER A 688 31.51 16.58 4.23
C SER A 688 30.35 17.30 4.95
N PRO A 689 29.23 16.60 5.21
CA PRO A 689 28.97 15.21 4.85
C PRO A 689 28.76 15.05 3.32
N THR A 690 29.33 14.01 2.73
CA THR A 690 29.26 13.73 1.28
C THR A 690 29.28 12.22 1.00
N GLY A 691 29.21 11.82 -0.27
CA GLY A 691 29.30 10.42 -0.68
C GLY A 691 30.64 9.78 -0.32
N ARG A 692 30.68 8.45 -0.25
CA ARG A 692 31.85 7.61 0.08
C ARG A 692 32.33 7.72 1.53
N GLU A 693 31.56 8.37 2.39
CA GLU A 693 31.83 8.47 3.83
C GLU A 693 31.01 7.45 4.65
N GLY A 694 30.19 6.62 3.99
CA GLY A 694 29.34 5.63 4.63
C GLY A 694 28.13 6.24 5.35
N HIS A 695 27.72 7.44 4.95
CA HIS A 695 26.54 8.12 5.48
C HIS A 695 25.26 7.51 4.92
N TYR A 696 24.30 7.23 5.81
CA TYR A 696 22.95 6.90 5.38
C TYR A 696 22.21 8.19 5.10
N VAL A 697 21.65 8.29 3.91
CA VAL A 697 20.94 9.47 3.43
C VAL A 697 19.56 9.05 2.99
N ILE A 698 18.54 9.81 3.39
CA ILE A 698 17.18 9.69 2.90
C ILE A 698 16.83 10.98 2.18
N GLY A 699 16.43 10.85 0.93
CA GLY A 699 16.19 11.98 0.04
C GLY A 699 14.72 12.30 -0.15
N ASN A 700 14.47 13.32 -0.98
CA ASN A 700 13.15 13.72 -1.51
C ASN A 700 12.17 14.16 -0.43
N TYR A 701 12.65 14.94 0.53
CA TYR A 701 11.69 15.78 1.27
C TYR A 701 11.16 16.87 0.36
N ASP A 702 9.92 17.28 0.58
CA ASP A 702 9.29 18.31 -0.22
C ASP A 702 9.75 19.70 0.26
N GLY A 703 10.16 20.54 -0.69
CA GLY A 703 10.63 21.91 -0.46
C GLY A 703 12.13 22.02 -0.21
N HIS A 704 12.56 23.19 0.27
CA HIS A 704 13.93 23.46 0.67
C HIS A 704 13.98 24.19 2.00
N LEU A 705 15.05 24.01 2.75
CA LEU A 705 15.27 24.77 3.97
C LEU A 705 15.42 26.25 3.65
N SER A 706 14.82 27.08 4.49
CA SER A 706 15.00 28.51 4.41
C SER A 706 16.36 28.93 4.96
N ASN A 707 16.98 29.91 4.30
CA ASN A 707 18.12 30.61 4.89
C ASN A 707 17.69 31.55 6.03
N PHE A 708 16.39 31.81 6.21
CA PHE A 708 15.85 32.49 7.40
C PHE A 708 15.56 31.46 8.50
N THR A 709 15.36 31.94 9.74
CA THR A 709 14.91 31.05 10.81
C THR A 709 13.56 30.43 10.50
N GLU A 710 13.49 29.12 10.60
CA GLU A 710 12.26 28.34 10.58
C GLU A 710 12.31 27.24 11.66
N ILE A 711 11.16 26.66 11.95
CA ILE A 711 11.04 25.59 12.93
C ILE A 711 10.95 24.28 12.17
N LEU A 712 11.80 23.32 12.53
CA LEU A 712 11.69 21.93 12.10
C LEU A 712 11.21 21.09 13.28
N SER A 713 10.15 20.32 13.06
CA SER A 713 9.54 19.45 14.06
C SER A 713 9.63 18.00 13.60
N LEU A 714 10.18 17.13 14.44
CA LEU A 714 10.18 15.68 14.27
C LEU A 714 9.08 15.08 15.14
N SER A 715 8.12 14.40 14.53
CA SER A 715 7.05 13.67 15.23
C SER A 715 7.11 12.18 14.95
N ASP A 716 6.73 11.36 15.92
CA ASP A 716 6.61 9.92 15.73
C ASP A 716 5.43 9.54 14.82
N SER A 717 5.28 8.24 14.56
CA SER A 717 4.21 7.70 13.71
C SER A 717 2.79 7.96 14.25
N ASP A 718 2.64 8.22 15.55
CA ASP A 718 1.36 8.55 16.19
C ASP A 718 1.09 10.07 16.18
N GLY A 719 2.03 10.86 15.65
CA GLY A 719 1.96 12.33 15.61
C GLY A 719 2.41 13.01 16.90
N SER A 720 3.05 12.30 17.82
CA SER A 720 3.61 12.91 19.03
C SER A 720 4.93 13.61 18.70
N LEU A 721 5.05 14.87 19.10
CA LEU A 721 6.28 15.65 18.92
C LEU A 721 7.44 15.03 19.73
N ILE A 722 8.51 14.66 19.04
CA ILE A 722 9.73 14.09 19.63
C ILE A 722 10.80 15.16 19.83
N SER A 723 10.99 16.01 18.83
CA SER A 723 12.05 17.02 18.83
C SER A 723 11.68 18.21 17.97
N GLU A 724 12.25 19.36 18.31
CA GLU A 724 12.08 20.60 17.56
C GLU A 724 13.39 21.38 17.55
N VAL A 725 13.69 22.05 16.44
CA VAL A 725 14.85 22.93 16.32
C VAL A 725 14.48 24.17 15.51
N ILE A 726 15.12 25.29 15.84
CA ILE A 726 15.05 26.52 15.04
C ILE A 726 16.31 26.56 14.19
N THR A 727 16.17 26.65 12.87
CA THR A 727 17.30 26.76 11.93
C THR A 727 18.03 28.09 12.10
N GLU A 728 19.27 28.15 11.62
CA GLU A 728 20.08 29.37 11.74
C GLU A 728 19.59 30.50 10.80
N ASP A 729 19.64 31.75 11.27
CA ASP A 729 19.35 32.93 10.43
C ASP A 729 20.58 33.33 9.60
N GLN A 730 20.73 32.77 8.40
CA GLN A 730 21.82 33.09 7.48
C GLN A 730 21.38 33.56 6.07
N PRO A 731 20.35 34.41 5.91
CA PRO A 731 19.93 34.85 4.58
C PRO A 731 20.91 35.88 4.01
N SER A 732 21.13 35.80 2.68
CA SER A 732 21.91 36.79 1.96
C SER A 732 21.24 38.17 2.00
N ASP A 733 22.00 39.24 1.77
CA ASP A 733 21.42 40.59 1.66
C ASP A 733 20.36 40.65 0.54
N ALA A 734 20.55 39.89 -0.53
CA ALA A 734 19.57 39.78 -1.62
C ALA A 734 18.29 39.09 -1.13
N GLN A 735 18.38 37.98 -0.40
CA GLN A 735 17.22 37.34 0.22
C GLN A 735 16.52 38.28 1.21
N ARG A 736 17.25 39.08 1.98
CA ARG A 736 16.66 40.05 2.93
C ARG A 736 15.95 41.20 2.24
N PHE A 737 16.50 41.72 1.14
CA PHE A 737 16.15 43.05 0.63
C PHE A 737 15.80 43.13 -0.86
N LEU A 738 15.85 42.04 -1.62
CA LEU A 738 15.41 42.03 -3.02
C LEU A 738 13.98 41.50 -3.11
N VAL A 739 13.14 42.19 -3.87
CA VAL A 739 11.75 41.76 -4.14
C VAL A 739 11.45 41.91 -5.62
N ILE A 740 10.58 41.05 -6.17
CA ILE A 740 9.95 41.30 -7.47
C ILE A 740 8.84 42.33 -7.24
N SER A 741 9.01 43.53 -7.80
CA SER A 741 8.13 44.68 -7.56
C SER A 741 7.07 44.87 -8.63
N GLU A 742 7.34 44.41 -9.86
CA GLU A 742 6.45 44.59 -11.00
C GLU A 742 6.64 43.47 -12.04
N ILE A 743 5.54 43.00 -12.63
CA ILE A 743 5.53 41.99 -13.70
C ILE A 743 4.63 42.48 -14.84
N MET A 744 5.18 42.56 -16.05
CA MET A 744 4.42 42.78 -17.28
C MET A 744 4.46 41.49 -18.10
N TYR A 745 3.42 40.66 -17.97
CA TYR A 745 3.35 39.35 -18.64
C TYR A 745 2.54 39.37 -19.94
N HIS A 746 1.62 40.32 -20.14
CA HIS A 746 0.83 40.42 -21.37
C HIS A 746 0.56 41.90 -21.75
N PRO A 747 1.55 42.63 -22.28
CA PRO A 747 1.38 44.02 -22.66
C PRO A 747 0.39 44.20 -23.82
N GLU A 748 -0.41 45.28 -23.81
CA GLU A 748 -1.25 45.63 -24.97
C GLU A 748 -0.40 46.13 -26.15
N GLU A 749 -0.97 46.10 -27.36
CA GLU A 749 -0.27 46.56 -28.56
C GLU A 749 0.18 48.04 -28.41
N GLY A 750 1.50 48.25 -28.42
CA GLY A 750 2.11 49.57 -28.28
C GLY A 750 2.42 50.02 -26.84
N ALA A 751 2.12 49.20 -25.83
CA ALA A 751 2.42 49.50 -24.42
C ALA A 751 3.84 49.11 -23.97
N GLY A 752 4.62 48.41 -24.80
CA GLY A 752 6.00 48.02 -24.51
C GLY A 752 6.24 46.53 -24.74
N GLU A 753 7.30 46.01 -24.11
CA GLU A 753 7.64 44.59 -24.08
C GLU A 753 7.35 44.00 -22.69
N GLU A 754 7.33 42.68 -22.58
CA GLU A 754 7.29 41.97 -21.30
C GLU A 754 8.52 42.31 -20.45
N PHE A 755 8.34 42.36 -19.13
CA PHE A 755 9.46 42.55 -18.21
C PHE A 755 9.14 42.05 -16.80
N ILE A 756 10.21 41.79 -16.05
CA ILE A 756 10.18 41.62 -14.60
C ILE A 756 11.02 42.74 -13.98
N GLU A 757 10.48 43.42 -12.98
CA GLU A 757 11.21 44.41 -12.20
C GLU A 757 11.53 43.87 -10.81
N ILE A 758 12.77 44.08 -10.38
CA ILE A 758 13.24 43.81 -9.03
C ILE A 758 13.63 45.11 -8.33
N MET A 759 13.36 45.19 -7.01
CA MET A 759 13.63 46.36 -6.19
C MET A 759 14.49 45.99 -4.98
N ASN A 760 15.51 46.80 -4.70
CA ASN A 760 16.22 46.76 -3.42
C ASN A 760 15.44 47.58 -2.39
N ILE A 761 14.79 46.90 -1.44
CA ILE A 761 14.00 47.51 -0.37
C ILE A 761 14.83 47.87 0.88
N SER A 762 16.15 47.64 0.85
CA SER A 762 17.04 48.07 1.94
C SER A 762 17.01 49.59 2.11
N LYS A 763 17.21 50.05 3.34
CA LYS A 763 17.36 51.48 3.66
C LYS A 763 18.81 51.96 3.57
N SER A 764 19.77 51.05 3.51
CA SER A 764 21.19 51.38 3.67
C SER A 764 22.16 50.49 2.88
N THR A 765 21.74 49.29 2.48
CA THR A 765 22.61 48.30 1.85
C THR A 765 22.47 48.35 0.33
N THR A 766 23.56 48.57 -0.38
CA THR A 766 23.63 48.34 -1.83
C THR A 766 23.79 46.84 -2.08
N LEU A 767 22.88 46.24 -2.84
CA LEU A 767 22.93 44.82 -3.18
C LEU A 767 23.89 44.59 -4.35
N ASN A 768 24.70 43.54 -4.24
CA ASN A 768 25.38 42.97 -5.39
C ASN A 768 24.46 41.92 -6.02
N LEU A 769 24.01 42.19 -7.24
CA LEU A 769 23.10 41.31 -7.96
C LEU A 769 23.83 40.33 -8.88
N GLY A 770 25.15 40.43 -9.02
CA GLY A 770 25.90 39.55 -9.90
C GLY A 770 25.73 38.09 -9.53
N GLY A 771 25.25 37.26 -10.47
CA GLY A 771 25.01 35.84 -10.27
C GLY A 771 23.59 35.47 -9.83
N ILE A 772 22.77 36.42 -9.40
CA ILE A 772 21.34 36.20 -9.10
C ILE A 772 20.64 35.76 -10.39
N SER A 773 19.78 34.76 -10.32
CA SER A 773 19.13 34.17 -11.50
C SER A 773 17.66 33.85 -11.32
N PHE A 774 16.92 33.99 -12.41
CA PHE A 774 15.62 33.34 -12.58
C PHE A 774 15.84 31.93 -13.13
N THR A 775 15.35 30.93 -12.40
CA THR A 775 15.47 29.50 -12.72
C THR A 775 14.16 28.84 -13.13
N ASP A 776 13.02 29.50 -12.91
CA ASP A 776 11.70 29.13 -13.43
C ASP A 776 10.96 30.37 -13.99
N GLY A 777 10.06 30.12 -14.94
CA GLY A 777 9.35 31.08 -15.78
C GLY A 777 10.22 31.67 -16.89
N ILE A 778 11.24 32.44 -16.52
CA ILE A 778 12.27 32.92 -17.46
C ILE A 778 13.63 32.34 -17.12
N ASN A 779 14.53 32.29 -18.11
CA ASN A 779 15.93 31.96 -17.86
C ASN A 779 16.81 33.21 -18.00
N TYR A 780 17.25 33.77 -16.87
CA TYR A 780 18.12 34.94 -16.87
C TYR A 780 19.05 34.95 -15.66
N THR A 781 20.34 35.24 -15.89
CA THR A 781 21.33 35.43 -14.83
C THR A 781 21.88 36.85 -14.92
N ILE A 782 21.79 37.59 -13.82
CA ILE A 782 22.25 38.97 -13.73
C ILE A 782 23.79 38.99 -13.86
N PRO A 783 24.35 39.81 -14.77
CA PRO A 783 25.79 39.87 -14.99
C PRO A 783 26.60 40.24 -13.73
N ALA A 784 27.77 39.64 -13.59
CA ALA A 784 28.71 39.94 -12.51
C ALA A 784 29.04 41.44 -12.43
N GLY A 785 29.12 41.98 -11.21
CA GLY A 785 29.42 43.39 -10.95
C GLY A 785 28.21 44.33 -10.98
N THR A 786 27.00 43.80 -11.22
CA THR A 786 25.75 44.59 -11.15
C THR A 786 25.45 44.96 -9.70
N LEU A 787 25.34 46.26 -9.41
CA LEU A 787 25.04 46.78 -8.07
C LEU A 787 23.70 47.53 -8.08
N LEU A 788 22.84 47.25 -7.10
CA LEU A 788 21.55 47.92 -6.93
C LEU A 788 21.49 48.67 -5.59
N ALA A 789 21.54 50.00 -5.65
CA ALA A 789 21.52 50.86 -4.46
C ALA A 789 20.18 50.79 -3.69
N PRO A 790 20.15 51.15 -2.39
CA PRO A 790 18.93 51.24 -1.59
C PRO A 790 17.79 52.00 -2.30
N GLY A 791 16.62 51.37 -2.40
CA GLY A 791 15.42 51.95 -3.04
C GLY A 791 15.41 51.94 -4.57
N ASN A 792 16.52 51.56 -5.23
CA ASN A 792 16.57 51.48 -6.68
C ASN A 792 15.90 50.20 -7.21
N ARG A 793 15.54 50.26 -8.50
CA ARG A 793 14.90 49.19 -9.27
C ARG A 793 15.78 48.79 -10.44
N MET A 794 15.72 47.52 -10.82
CA MET A 794 16.29 46.99 -12.05
C MET A 794 15.19 46.31 -12.85
N VAL A 795 15.12 46.60 -14.15
CA VAL A 795 14.16 46.03 -15.09
C VAL A 795 14.87 45.00 -15.94
N ILE A 796 14.32 43.80 -16.02
CA ILE A 796 14.78 42.72 -16.89
C ILE A 796 13.73 42.59 -17.99
N SER A 797 14.11 42.99 -19.21
CA SER A 797 13.17 43.07 -20.33
C SER A 797 13.16 41.75 -21.12
N ALA A 798 12.13 41.53 -21.93
CA ALA A 798 11.99 40.34 -22.78
C ALA A 798 13.25 40.05 -23.63
N SER A 799 13.96 41.09 -24.09
CA SER A 799 15.20 40.95 -24.84
C SER A 799 16.33 40.24 -24.09
N ASP A 800 16.28 40.24 -22.75
CA ASP A 800 17.27 39.61 -21.88
C ASP A 800 16.91 38.16 -21.52
N PHE A 801 15.68 37.73 -21.75
CA PHE A 801 15.23 36.37 -21.47
C PHE A 801 15.98 35.40 -22.40
N LYS A 802 16.86 34.57 -21.84
CA LYS A 802 17.67 33.65 -22.65
C LYS A 802 16.80 32.53 -23.22
N ASN A 803 17.24 32.00 -24.36
CA ASN A 803 16.65 30.86 -25.05
C ASN A 803 15.21 31.05 -25.56
N GLY A 804 14.76 32.30 -25.76
CA GLY A 804 13.42 32.59 -26.29
C GLY A 804 12.30 32.26 -25.31
N THR A 805 12.61 32.26 -24.01
CA THR A 805 11.60 32.23 -22.95
C THR A 805 10.83 33.56 -22.98
N ALA A 806 9.53 33.50 -22.69
CA ALA A 806 8.61 34.62 -22.58
C ALA A 806 7.71 34.36 -21.38
N LEU A 807 7.16 35.40 -20.79
CA LEU A 807 6.23 35.23 -19.69
C LEU A 807 4.93 34.58 -20.20
N SER A 808 4.34 33.69 -19.40
CA SER A 808 3.06 33.05 -19.74
C SER A 808 1.90 34.02 -19.55
N ASN A 809 1.15 34.27 -20.63
CA ASN A 809 -0.07 35.07 -20.56
C ASN A 809 -1.14 34.49 -19.62
N GLY A 810 -1.13 33.16 -19.41
CA GLY A 810 -2.04 32.45 -18.50
C GLY A 810 -1.46 32.16 -17.12
N GLY A 811 -0.40 32.86 -16.73
CA GLY A 811 0.31 32.61 -15.47
C GLY A 811 1.35 31.50 -15.53
N GLU A 812 2.34 31.57 -14.64
CA GLU A 812 3.40 30.56 -14.46
C GLU A 812 4.07 30.70 -13.09
N LEU A 813 4.94 29.75 -12.75
CA LEU A 813 5.83 29.83 -11.59
C LEU A 813 7.02 30.73 -11.92
N LEU A 814 7.32 31.70 -11.05
CA LEU A 814 8.56 32.46 -11.08
C LEU A 814 9.42 32.03 -9.90
N LYS A 815 10.68 31.68 -10.17
CA LYS A 815 11.68 31.37 -9.14
C LYS A 815 12.92 32.25 -9.33
N LEU A 816 13.20 33.09 -8.35
CA LEU A 816 14.36 33.98 -8.26
C LEU A 816 15.29 33.49 -7.16
N GLU A 817 16.53 33.21 -7.51
CA GLU A 817 17.55 32.66 -6.62
C GLU A 817 18.75 33.62 -6.54
N ASP A 818 19.40 33.67 -5.37
CA ASP A 818 20.59 34.48 -5.18
C ASP A 818 21.84 33.88 -5.85
N ALA A 819 23.00 34.53 -5.72
CA ALA A 819 24.23 34.05 -6.36
C ALA A 819 24.74 32.71 -5.79
N SER A 820 24.23 32.28 -4.64
CA SER A 820 24.44 30.97 -4.00
C SER A 820 23.22 30.06 -4.20
N ARG A 821 22.39 30.33 -5.22
CA ARG A 821 21.10 29.70 -5.54
C ARG A 821 20.09 29.55 -4.39
N GLY A 822 20.27 30.30 -3.30
CA GLY A 822 19.27 30.37 -2.24
C GLY A 822 18.03 31.12 -2.73
N THR A 823 16.83 30.57 -2.51
CA THR A 823 15.59 31.18 -2.98
C THR A 823 15.41 32.58 -2.37
N ILE A 824 15.29 33.60 -3.23
CA ILE A 824 14.89 34.96 -2.86
C ILE A 824 13.36 35.08 -2.88
N SER A 825 12.74 34.54 -3.93
CA SER A 825 11.29 34.59 -4.15
C SER A 825 10.86 33.46 -5.08
N GLU A 826 9.81 32.73 -4.69
CA GLU A 826 9.19 31.68 -5.51
C GLU A 826 7.67 31.78 -5.38
N PHE A 827 6.96 32.04 -6.48
CA PHE A 827 5.51 32.10 -6.49
C PHE A 827 4.93 32.00 -7.90
N ARG A 828 3.68 31.52 -8.00
CA ARG A 828 2.91 31.54 -9.23
C ARG A 828 2.09 32.82 -9.32
N TYR A 829 2.16 33.53 -10.46
CA TYR A 829 1.17 34.54 -10.82
C TYR A 829 0.12 33.94 -11.77
N ASP A 830 -1.02 34.60 -11.89
CA ASP A 830 -2.18 34.12 -12.66
C ASP A 830 -2.90 35.29 -13.36
N ASP A 831 -3.66 34.98 -14.42
CA ASP A 831 -4.55 35.90 -15.13
C ASP A 831 -6.01 35.78 -14.68
N GLU A 832 -6.32 34.81 -13.81
CA GLU A 832 -7.65 34.60 -13.24
C GLU A 832 -7.81 35.11 -11.79
N THR A 833 -9.05 35.40 -11.40
CA THR A 833 -9.37 35.78 -10.01
C THR A 833 -8.93 34.66 -9.04
N PRO A 834 -8.27 34.96 -7.90
CA PRO A 834 -8.23 36.25 -7.21
C PRO A 834 -7.14 37.24 -7.68
N TRP A 835 -6.36 36.94 -8.72
CA TRP A 835 -5.37 37.87 -9.26
C TRP A 835 -6.04 39.03 -10.02
N PRO A 836 -5.39 40.21 -10.11
CA PRO A 836 -5.86 41.27 -10.98
C PRO A 836 -5.87 40.84 -12.44
N ILE A 837 -7.01 41.03 -13.12
CA ILE A 837 -7.22 40.58 -14.51
C ILE A 837 -6.85 41.62 -15.58
N SER A 838 -6.73 42.91 -15.22
CA SER A 838 -6.40 43.94 -16.22
C SER A 838 -4.96 43.87 -16.76
N PRO A 839 -3.99 43.23 -16.08
CA PRO A 839 -2.68 42.94 -16.66
C PRO A 839 -2.64 41.86 -17.75
N ASP A 840 -3.76 41.14 -17.97
CA ASP A 840 -3.90 40.20 -19.09
C ASP A 840 -4.33 40.94 -20.36
N GLY A 841 -3.38 41.52 -21.08
CA GLY A 841 -3.62 42.17 -22.38
C GLY A 841 -4.36 43.52 -22.30
N GLY A 842 -4.74 43.98 -21.11
CA GLY A 842 -5.40 45.28 -20.86
C GLY A 842 -4.43 46.45 -20.66
N GLY A 843 -3.14 46.24 -20.89
CA GLY A 843 -2.08 47.26 -20.90
C GLY A 843 -1.43 47.55 -19.55
N THR A 844 -2.06 47.27 -18.42
CA THR A 844 -1.44 47.46 -17.09
C THR A 844 -0.45 46.33 -16.74
N SER A 845 0.49 46.56 -15.83
CA SER A 845 1.33 45.51 -15.22
C SER A 845 0.79 45.09 -13.84
N LEU A 846 1.26 43.96 -13.32
CA LEU A 846 1.09 43.57 -11.91
C LEU A 846 2.10 44.32 -11.04
N ILE A 847 1.61 45.08 -10.06
CA ILE A 847 2.41 45.83 -9.08
C ILE A 847 2.27 45.22 -7.70
N LEU A 848 3.39 44.89 -7.05
CA LEU A 848 3.42 44.49 -5.65
C LEU A 848 3.08 45.70 -4.75
N LYS A 849 2.06 45.56 -3.89
CA LYS A 849 1.62 46.64 -2.99
C LYS A 849 2.64 46.86 -1.89
N ASN A 850 3.07 48.09 -1.65
CA ASN A 850 4.00 48.46 -0.57
C ASN A 850 5.23 47.51 -0.48
N PRO A 851 6.04 47.40 -1.55
CA PRO A 851 7.13 46.42 -1.63
C PRO A 851 8.15 46.58 -0.49
N THR A 852 8.29 47.79 0.08
CA THR A 852 9.15 48.06 1.23
C THR A 852 8.76 47.32 2.53
N LEU A 853 7.56 46.75 2.60
CA LEU A 853 7.13 45.88 3.70
C LEU A 853 7.40 44.39 3.42
N LYS A 854 7.97 44.06 2.25
CA LYS A 854 8.21 42.70 1.77
C LYS A 854 6.98 41.77 1.95
N PRO A 855 5.79 42.16 1.43
CA PRO A 855 4.62 41.30 1.52
C PRO A 855 4.83 40.01 0.70
N ASP A 856 4.19 38.92 1.12
CA ASP A 856 4.26 37.62 0.44
C ASP A 856 3.71 37.72 -0.99
N PRO A 857 4.55 37.50 -2.03
CA PRO A 857 4.15 37.63 -3.41
C PRO A 857 3.25 36.48 -3.89
N SER A 858 3.14 35.36 -3.16
CA SER A 858 2.22 34.26 -3.51
C SER A 858 0.74 34.60 -3.26
N ILE A 859 0.48 35.64 -2.46
CA ILE A 859 -0.88 36.06 -2.12
C ILE A 859 -1.38 37.09 -3.14
N ALA A 860 -2.33 36.69 -3.98
CA ALA A 860 -2.92 37.54 -5.03
C ALA A 860 -3.39 38.93 -4.52
N SER A 861 -3.90 39.01 -3.28
CA SER A 861 -4.37 40.28 -2.70
C SER A 861 -3.25 41.28 -2.39
N ASN A 862 -1.97 40.87 -2.45
CA ASN A 862 -0.80 41.75 -2.37
C ASN A 862 -0.46 42.40 -3.71
N TRP A 863 -1.14 42.03 -4.81
CA TRP A 863 -0.94 42.60 -6.14
C TRP A 863 -2.07 43.54 -6.54
N ARG A 864 -1.77 44.51 -7.42
CA ARG A 864 -2.74 45.38 -8.08
C ARG A 864 -2.28 45.72 -9.51
N PRO A 865 -3.19 46.19 -10.38
CA PRO A 865 -2.78 46.79 -11.64
C PRO A 865 -1.95 48.06 -11.43
N SER A 866 -1.03 48.34 -12.36
CA SER A 866 -0.38 49.65 -12.51
C SER A 866 -1.36 50.77 -12.83
N LEU A 867 -0.95 52.01 -12.60
CA LEU A 867 -1.78 53.19 -12.90
C LEU A 867 -1.74 53.59 -14.38
N THR A 868 -0.69 53.21 -15.08
CA THR A 868 -0.45 53.52 -16.49
C THR A 868 -0.34 52.25 -17.30
N SER A 869 -0.82 52.31 -18.55
CA SER A 869 -0.52 51.29 -19.55
C SER A 869 1.00 51.24 -19.80
N GLY A 870 1.55 50.05 -19.97
CA GLY A 870 2.99 49.78 -20.04
C GLY A 870 3.68 49.65 -18.68
N GLY A 871 2.94 49.82 -17.57
CA GLY A 871 3.54 49.83 -16.23
C GLY A 871 4.34 51.10 -15.94
N ASN A 872 5.24 51.03 -14.95
CA ASN A 872 6.20 52.10 -14.62
C ASN A 872 7.63 51.56 -14.46
N PRO A 873 8.19 50.86 -15.47
CA PRO A 873 9.47 50.18 -15.36
C PRO A 873 10.61 51.14 -14.96
N GLY A 874 11.35 50.75 -13.93
CA GLY A 874 12.48 51.48 -13.35
C GLY A 874 12.07 52.59 -12.39
N ASN A 875 10.78 52.76 -12.10
CA ASN A 875 10.26 53.84 -11.27
C ASN A 875 9.15 53.38 -10.32
N THR A 876 8.73 54.28 -9.42
CA THR A 876 7.64 53.98 -8.50
C THR A 876 6.28 54.21 -9.15
N ASP A 877 5.38 53.23 -9.06
CA ASP A 877 3.95 53.38 -9.41
C ASP A 877 3.15 54.04 -8.25
N ALA A 878 3.82 54.64 -7.27
CA ALA A 878 3.18 55.35 -6.17
C ALA A 878 2.74 56.76 -6.58
N ILE A 879 1.47 57.09 -6.31
CA ILE A 879 0.93 58.45 -6.42
C ILE A 879 1.04 59.18 -5.08
N THR A 880 1.62 60.38 -5.10
CA THR A 880 1.58 61.28 -3.95
C THR A 880 0.15 61.75 -3.73
N PHE A 881 -0.47 61.34 -2.63
CA PHE A 881 -1.77 61.87 -2.23
C PHE A 881 -1.65 63.38 -1.96
N ARG A 882 -2.37 64.20 -2.73
CA ARG A 882 -2.43 65.67 -2.56
C ARG A 882 -3.71 66.11 -1.82
N GLY A 883 -4.17 65.32 -0.85
CA GLY A 883 -5.23 65.76 0.07
C GLY A 883 -4.67 66.47 1.29
N GLN A 884 -5.38 67.47 1.81
CA GLN A 884 -5.08 68.00 3.13
C GLN A 884 -5.43 66.97 4.21
N ALA A 885 -4.56 66.92 5.22
CA ALA A 885 -4.59 66.15 6.47
C ALA A 885 -5.89 66.12 7.30
N ASN A 886 -7.10 66.33 6.77
CA ASN A 886 -8.28 66.58 7.61
C ASN A 886 -9.55 66.00 6.99
N GLY A 887 -9.86 64.76 7.38
CA GLY A 887 -11.09 64.03 7.14
C GLY A 887 -10.98 62.68 7.80
#